data_AF-A0A914HQ76-F1
#
_entry.id   AF-A0A914HQ76-F1
#
_cell.length_a   1.000
_cell.length_b   1.000
_cell.length_c   1.000
_cell.angle_alpha   90.00
_cell.angle_beta   90.00
_cell.angle_gamma   90.00
#
_symmetry.space_group_name_H-M   'P 1'
#
loop_
_entity.id
_entity.type
_entity.pdbx_description
1 polymer ?
#
loop_
_entity_poly.entity_id
_entity_poly.type
_entity_poly.pdbx_seq_one_letter_code
_entity_poly.pdbx_strand_id
1 'polypeptide(L)'
;MSKLYYPPPSWKPKPSKKSAGHSAVMATTRAATFSAKIRTLSDFHSRIMGQQQPPSSAEIVTTLRYFQQTLVGFLKELPAERSALFEAFSAENTTVRAGLYPNLNYSGLFYGIMNLLDAFPMLNSAHIDISEAVLDTLKALYFFIDRDCIDQMPLLLAGQLGVFPAEMDRRLVHLLCDCVLPYSFGEGANGRVSVPAVLILILHHPSDPCLHSMAVESLMRTLPDLYNDLMTVIASGTSESRIVAANLLFHYWPLMNPAILNRKSVQYKIHAWSPLPCQSINCVEHGLSTRLTFEPALCANLGDTSPPLFLCQICADSCQTELPMRFMCQPLPVLISATCQMKGCQSSSRMAVSTCFDEDCIRSHGHVPLRLCYECSAHLHATTVRSHACHSGPGTIWSSPLEYTMVEAVVKLLRETSAQLVNSSDGEAAKRPKWLRQLEGGRELGREVDPLSDERRMLSRFGIWLMAAHCPPVPEATQSSVGYLLSVLFQWFATTALLPNDAMGQSLEQLKADFACEWLNQTLAAHYEEFVAQLLPQQLEPCGSTAEDAIWDVRSIRREQFREGLAKLLALAPYDVVSLNTWSRVMPSWLHALNTELLDEEELLELKAHRLFEFIVSRLNNDAYDEVLKAIDWLHLLTRIDIRISLDLLLEMFSSSLQWLPPPLPASTQFDQCPEPPLGE
;
A
#
# COMPACT_ATOMS: atom_id res chain seq x y z
N MET A 1 -3.25 -5.05 -57.04
CA MET A 1 -2.42 -4.54 -58.16
C MET A 1 -2.85 -3.11 -58.48
N SER A 2 -2.10 -2.13 -58.00
CA SER A 2 -1.96 -0.79 -58.62
C SER A 2 -0.85 -0.06 -57.85
N LYS A 3 0.30 0.08 -58.51
CA LYS A 3 1.46 0.85 -58.05
C LYS A 3 1.17 2.33 -58.31
N LEU A 4 1.37 3.19 -57.30
CA LEU A 4 1.58 4.62 -57.52
C LEU A 4 2.96 5.00 -56.98
N TYR A 5 3.81 5.35 -57.94
CA TYR A 5 5.17 5.85 -57.82
C TYR A 5 5.15 7.27 -57.23
N TYR A 6 5.92 7.54 -56.17
CA TYR A 6 6.33 8.90 -55.81
C TYR A 6 7.81 9.08 -56.16
N PRO A 7 8.23 10.18 -56.82
CA PRO A 7 9.63 10.44 -57.10
C PRO A 7 10.36 10.92 -55.83
N PRO A 8 11.66 10.64 -55.67
CA PRO A 8 12.43 11.20 -54.56
C PRO A 8 12.67 12.71 -54.78
N PRO A 9 12.60 13.56 -53.74
CA PRO A 9 12.99 14.95 -53.85
C PRO A 9 14.50 15.06 -54.06
N SER A 10 14.91 15.61 -55.20
CA SER A 10 16.30 15.92 -55.54
C SER A 10 16.73 17.24 -54.89
N TRP A 11 17.14 17.19 -53.62
CA TRP A 11 17.87 18.28 -52.98
C TRP A 11 19.29 17.83 -52.66
N LYS A 12 20.26 18.23 -53.50
CA LYS A 12 21.69 18.14 -53.17
C LYS A 12 22.15 19.52 -52.68
N PRO A 13 22.48 19.71 -51.40
CA PRO A 13 23.17 20.92 -50.98
C PRO A 13 24.59 20.90 -51.55
N LYS A 14 24.99 21.97 -52.24
CA LYS A 14 26.41 22.19 -52.59
C LYS A 14 27.19 22.47 -51.29
N PRO A 15 28.25 21.74 -50.96
CA PRO A 15 29.03 22.03 -49.75
C PRO A 15 29.88 23.29 -49.98
N SER A 16 29.63 24.34 -49.19
CA SER A 16 30.55 25.48 -49.11
C SER A 16 31.76 25.06 -48.26
N LYS A 17 32.91 24.84 -48.89
CA LYS A 17 34.12 24.25 -48.28
C LYS A 17 34.89 25.18 -47.32
N LYS A 18 34.32 26.32 -46.87
CA LYS A 18 35.06 27.29 -46.03
C LYS A 18 34.52 27.50 -44.60
N SER A 19 33.33 26.99 -44.25
CA SER A 19 32.81 27.05 -42.86
C SER A 19 32.81 25.71 -42.11
N ALA A 20 32.97 24.57 -42.81
CA ALA A 20 32.90 23.24 -42.22
C ALA A 20 34.08 22.91 -41.27
N GLY A 21 35.26 23.51 -41.49
CA GLY A 21 36.46 23.23 -40.69
C GLY A 21 36.42 23.76 -39.25
N HIS A 22 35.86 24.97 -39.03
CA HIS A 22 35.76 25.55 -37.69
C HIS A 22 34.64 24.91 -36.85
N SER A 23 33.50 24.57 -37.47
CA SER A 23 32.38 23.93 -36.77
C SER A 23 32.69 22.50 -36.34
N ALA A 24 33.46 21.75 -37.14
CA ALA A 24 33.88 20.38 -36.80
C ALA A 24 34.92 20.33 -35.66
N VAL A 25 35.85 21.29 -35.62
CA VAL A 25 36.89 21.39 -34.57
C VAL A 25 36.30 21.84 -33.22
N MET A 26 35.28 22.71 -33.21
CA MET A 26 34.58 23.06 -31.97
C MET A 26 33.75 21.88 -31.42
N ALA A 27 33.11 21.11 -32.29
CA ALA A 27 32.34 19.92 -31.91
C ALA A 27 33.22 18.82 -31.29
N THR A 28 34.39 18.55 -31.88
CA THR A 28 35.36 17.58 -31.33
C THR A 28 35.97 18.03 -30.01
N THR A 29 36.22 19.34 -29.83
CA THR A 29 36.74 19.90 -28.58
C THR A 29 35.73 19.76 -27.44
N ARG A 30 34.46 20.11 -27.66
CA ARG A 30 33.38 19.98 -26.66
C ARG A 30 33.17 18.53 -26.23
N ALA A 31 33.16 17.59 -27.18
CA ALA A 31 33.02 16.16 -26.88
C ALA A 31 34.18 15.60 -26.05
N ALA A 32 35.42 16.05 -26.33
CA ALA A 32 36.59 15.68 -25.54
C ALA A 32 36.50 16.22 -24.10
N THR A 33 36.10 17.49 -23.91
CA THR A 33 35.93 18.08 -22.56
C THR A 33 34.81 17.39 -21.78
N PHE A 34 33.67 17.10 -22.42
CA PHE A 34 32.57 16.37 -21.79
C PHE A 34 33.03 14.99 -21.29
N SER A 35 33.74 14.23 -22.14
CA SER A 35 34.27 12.91 -21.79
C SER A 35 35.36 12.98 -20.71
N ALA A 36 36.18 14.03 -20.70
CA ALA A 36 37.17 14.26 -19.65
C ALA A 36 36.50 14.51 -18.29
N LYS A 37 35.44 15.31 -18.25
CA LYS A 37 34.67 15.59 -17.03
C LYS A 37 33.94 14.35 -16.50
N ILE A 38 33.48 13.44 -17.36
CA ILE A 38 32.92 12.15 -16.90
C ILE A 38 33.99 11.33 -16.18
N ARG A 39 35.21 11.26 -16.73
CA ARG A 39 36.33 10.59 -16.06
C ARG A 39 36.67 11.22 -14.71
N THR A 40 36.51 12.55 -14.58
CA THR A 40 36.64 13.24 -13.29
C THR A 40 35.60 12.77 -12.28
N LEU A 41 34.33 12.59 -12.66
CA LEU A 41 33.32 12.00 -11.77
C LEU A 41 33.68 10.58 -11.34
N SER A 42 34.19 9.76 -12.27
CA SER A 42 34.67 8.40 -11.93
C SER A 42 35.83 8.43 -10.94
N ASP A 43 36.78 9.35 -11.12
CA ASP A 43 37.91 9.56 -10.19
C ASP A 43 37.42 10.02 -8.81
N PHE A 44 36.43 10.92 -8.74
CA PHE A 44 35.80 11.31 -7.47
C PHE A 44 35.26 10.09 -6.72
N HIS A 45 34.45 9.27 -7.39
CA HIS A 45 33.91 8.04 -6.81
C HIS A 45 35.03 7.09 -6.32
N SER A 46 36.04 6.81 -7.15
CA SER A 46 37.16 5.93 -6.76
C SER A 46 37.94 6.45 -5.55
N ARG A 47 38.15 7.76 -5.44
CA ARG A 47 38.84 8.36 -4.28
C ARG A 47 38.03 8.27 -3.00
N ILE A 48 36.72 8.52 -3.08
CA ILE A 48 35.80 8.45 -1.92
C ILE A 48 35.72 7.00 -1.42
N MET A 49 35.45 6.05 -2.31
CA MET A 49 35.33 4.63 -1.96
C MET A 49 36.66 4.02 -1.52
N GLY A 50 37.77 4.44 -2.13
CA GLY A 50 39.12 3.98 -1.80
C GLY A 50 39.73 4.63 -0.55
N GLN A 51 38.99 5.48 0.18
CA GLN A 51 39.47 6.26 1.33
C GLN A 51 40.77 7.03 1.04
N GLN A 52 40.96 7.44 -0.20
CA GLN A 52 42.05 8.33 -0.58
C GLN A 52 41.69 9.78 -0.21
N GLN A 53 42.55 10.75 -0.53
CA GLN A 53 42.20 12.15 -0.32
C GLN A 53 40.90 12.47 -1.09
N PRO A 54 39.78 12.77 -0.39
CA PRO A 54 38.51 12.97 -1.05
C PRO A 54 38.55 14.26 -1.87
N PRO A 55 37.83 14.31 -3.01
CA PRO A 55 37.68 15.55 -3.76
C PRO A 55 37.00 16.61 -2.89
N SER A 56 37.34 17.88 -3.13
CA SER A 56 36.67 18.97 -2.43
C SER A 56 35.22 19.08 -2.89
N SER A 57 34.31 19.45 -1.98
CA SER A 57 32.90 19.67 -2.33
C SER A 57 32.72 20.71 -3.45
N ALA A 58 33.59 21.73 -3.48
CA ALA A 58 33.60 22.73 -4.54
C ALA A 58 33.92 22.14 -5.92
N GLU A 59 34.86 21.20 -6.03
CA GLU A 59 35.21 20.51 -7.29
C GLU A 59 34.06 19.63 -7.79
N ILE A 60 33.35 18.95 -6.88
CA ILE A 60 32.16 18.16 -7.22
C ILE A 60 31.09 19.08 -7.79
N VAL A 61 30.72 20.15 -7.06
CA VAL A 61 29.68 21.09 -7.46
C VAL A 61 30.02 21.78 -8.79
N THR A 62 31.26 22.25 -8.98
CA THR A 62 31.66 22.88 -10.25
C THR A 62 31.66 21.91 -11.42
N THR A 63 32.00 20.64 -11.19
CA THR A 63 31.94 19.61 -12.24
C THR A 63 30.50 19.32 -12.65
N LEU A 64 29.59 19.19 -11.68
CA LEU A 64 28.14 19.01 -11.94
C LEU A 64 27.54 20.23 -12.65
N ARG A 65 27.82 21.44 -12.15
CA ARG A 65 27.37 22.70 -12.75
C ARG A 65 27.86 22.87 -14.19
N TYR A 66 29.08 22.43 -14.51
CA TYR A 66 29.57 22.40 -15.90
C TYR A 66 28.64 21.57 -16.79
N PHE A 67 28.21 20.38 -16.35
CA PHE A 67 27.29 19.55 -17.13
C PHE A 67 25.93 20.21 -17.26
N GLN A 68 25.34 20.70 -16.16
CA GLN A 68 24.06 21.40 -16.18
C GLN A 68 24.07 22.59 -17.16
N GLN A 69 25.06 23.48 -17.06
CA GLN A 69 25.19 24.64 -17.95
C GLN A 69 25.41 24.24 -19.41
N THR A 70 26.19 23.18 -19.66
CA THR A 70 26.43 22.68 -21.02
C THR A 70 25.13 22.15 -21.64
N LEU A 71 24.37 21.35 -20.89
CA LEU A 71 23.11 20.75 -21.35
C LEU A 71 22.03 21.81 -21.57
N VAL A 72 21.85 22.75 -20.63
CA VAL A 72 20.93 23.89 -20.79
C VAL A 72 21.37 24.79 -21.95
N GLY A 73 22.67 24.95 -22.17
CA GLY A 73 23.22 25.71 -23.29
C GLY A 73 22.77 25.18 -24.65
N PHE A 74 22.68 23.85 -24.82
CA PHE A 74 22.19 23.25 -26.07
C PHE A 74 20.72 23.60 -26.34
N LEU A 75 19.91 23.81 -25.30
CA LEU A 75 18.49 24.13 -25.45
C LEU A 75 18.25 25.52 -26.02
N LYS A 76 19.17 26.47 -25.79
CA LYS A 76 19.09 27.84 -26.30
C LYS A 76 19.16 27.90 -27.84
N GLU A 77 19.76 26.88 -28.45
CA GLU A 77 19.99 26.78 -29.89
C GLU A 77 18.91 25.94 -30.61
N LEU A 78 17.94 25.38 -29.89
CA LEU A 78 16.89 24.55 -30.47
C LEU A 78 15.80 25.38 -31.16
N PRO A 79 15.28 24.92 -32.31
CA PRO A 79 14.16 25.57 -32.97
C PRO A 79 12.90 25.46 -32.11
N ALA A 80 12.13 26.57 -32.07
CA ALA A 80 10.78 26.59 -31.53
C ALA A 80 9.90 25.54 -32.24
N GLU A 81 8.90 24.98 -31.55
CA GLU A 81 7.91 23.99 -32.05
C GLU A 81 8.26 22.50 -31.87
N ARG A 82 9.10 22.14 -30.90
CA ARG A 82 9.40 20.73 -30.58
C ARG A 82 9.11 20.33 -29.13
N SER A 83 8.32 21.13 -28.41
CA SER A 83 7.96 20.93 -27.00
C SER A 83 7.42 19.52 -26.68
N ALA A 84 6.64 18.92 -27.59
CA ALA A 84 6.08 17.57 -27.40
C ALA A 84 7.15 16.48 -27.19
N LEU A 85 8.35 16.64 -27.76
CA LEU A 85 9.46 15.69 -27.59
C LEU A 85 10.11 15.73 -26.20
N PHE A 86 9.85 16.79 -25.43
CA PHE A 86 10.38 17.01 -24.08
C PHE A 86 9.32 16.78 -23.00
N GLU A 87 8.04 16.69 -23.38
CA GLU A 87 6.93 16.45 -22.47
C GLU A 87 6.77 14.97 -22.12
N ALA A 88 6.90 14.09 -23.12
CA ALA A 88 6.80 12.65 -22.95
C ALA A 88 7.82 11.91 -23.81
N PHE A 89 8.41 10.85 -23.25
CA PHE A 89 9.27 9.97 -24.01
C PHE A 89 8.48 9.28 -25.14
N SER A 90 9.13 9.04 -26.27
CA SER A 90 8.56 8.23 -27.35
C SER A 90 9.67 7.42 -28.01
N ALA A 91 9.52 6.10 -27.98
CA ALA A 91 10.46 5.19 -28.62
C ALA A 91 10.56 5.46 -30.14
N GLU A 92 9.44 5.78 -30.78
CA GLU A 92 9.38 6.09 -32.22
C GLU A 92 10.15 7.37 -32.56
N ASN A 93 10.01 8.42 -31.73
CA ASN A 93 10.66 9.70 -31.95
C ASN A 93 12.08 9.79 -31.39
N THR A 94 12.64 8.70 -30.88
CA THR A 94 13.97 8.69 -30.26
C THR A 94 15.07 9.12 -31.22
N THR A 95 14.99 8.72 -32.50
CA THR A 95 15.98 9.12 -33.53
C THR A 95 15.89 10.62 -33.86
N VAL A 96 14.68 11.16 -33.92
CA VAL A 96 14.41 12.58 -34.15
C VAL A 96 14.92 13.42 -32.97
N ARG A 97 14.63 12.98 -31.74
CA ARG A 97 15.11 13.59 -30.50
C ARG A 97 16.64 13.57 -30.43
N ALA A 98 17.28 12.43 -30.67
CA ALA A 98 18.74 12.31 -30.65
C ALA A 98 19.44 13.17 -31.72
N GLY A 99 18.74 13.48 -32.82
CA GLY A 99 19.24 14.38 -33.86
C GLY A 99 19.18 15.87 -33.51
N LEU A 100 18.57 16.25 -32.38
CA LEU A 100 18.43 17.65 -31.96
C LEU A 100 19.66 18.24 -31.29
N TYR A 101 20.49 17.40 -30.68
CA TYR A 101 21.60 17.81 -29.85
C TYR A 101 22.87 17.06 -30.20
N PRO A 102 24.05 17.55 -29.79
CA PRO A 102 25.31 16.89 -30.06
C PRO A 102 25.32 15.44 -29.54
N ASN A 103 25.94 14.52 -30.29
CA ASN A 103 26.08 13.13 -29.85
C ASN A 103 27.21 13.01 -28.81
N LEU A 104 26.86 13.09 -27.53
CA LEU A 104 27.76 12.99 -26.38
C LEU A 104 27.42 11.75 -25.54
N ASN A 105 28.34 11.37 -24.63
CA ASN A 105 28.13 10.22 -23.76
C ASN A 105 27.20 10.53 -22.56
N TYR A 106 25.91 10.76 -22.85
CA TYR A 106 24.90 11.11 -21.85
C TYR A 106 24.67 9.97 -20.83
N SER A 107 24.62 8.71 -21.30
CA SER A 107 24.49 7.55 -20.41
C SER A 107 25.70 7.44 -19.47
N GLY A 108 26.92 7.72 -19.95
CA GLY A 108 28.11 7.78 -19.10
C GLY A 108 28.06 8.87 -18.02
N LEU A 109 27.43 10.02 -18.29
CA LEU A 109 27.15 11.02 -17.27
C LEU A 109 26.12 10.51 -16.25
N PHE A 110 25.04 9.87 -16.71
CA PHE A 110 24.03 9.29 -15.82
C PHE A 110 24.63 8.28 -14.85
N TYR A 111 25.38 7.29 -15.35
CA TYR A 111 26.08 6.32 -14.50
C TYR A 111 27.17 6.96 -13.63
N GLY A 112 27.83 8.03 -14.11
CA GLY A 112 28.75 8.82 -13.30
C GLY A 112 28.07 9.48 -12.09
N ILE A 113 26.84 9.97 -12.27
CA ILE A 113 26.02 10.53 -11.18
C ILE A 113 25.54 9.43 -10.23
N MET A 114 25.12 8.26 -10.76
CA MET A 114 24.73 7.12 -9.91
C MET A 114 25.86 6.70 -8.97
N ASN A 115 27.08 6.53 -9.50
CA ASN A 115 28.25 6.21 -8.67
C ASN A 115 28.52 7.30 -7.62
N LEU A 116 28.32 8.58 -7.96
CA LEU A 116 28.47 9.67 -7.00
C LEU A 116 27.41 9.60 -5.89
N LEU A 117 26.17 9.22 -6.22
CA LEU A 117 25.09 9.02 -5.24
C LEU A 117 25.41 7.85 -4.29
N ASP A 118 25.96 6.75 -4.79
CA ASP A 118 26.37 5.62 -3.95
C ASP A 118 27.45 6.01 -2.94
N ALA A 119 28.36 6.91 -3.33
CA ALA A 119 29.41 7.44 -2.46
C ALA A 119 28.95 8.65 -1.61
N PHE A 120 27.76 9.20 -1.85
CA PHE A 120 27.28 10.44 -1.21
C PHE A 120 27.24 10.35 0.33
N PRO A 121 26.78 9.26 0.96
CA PRO A 121 26.76 9.15 2.42
C PRO A 121 28.14 9.24 3.08
N MET A 122 29.22 8.98 2.33
CA MET A 122 30.59 9.03 2.82
C MET A 122 31.22 10.44 2.75
N LEU A 123 30.50 11.42 2.20
CA LEU A 123 30.96 12.80 2.12
C LEU A 123 30.85 13.49 3.49
N ASN A 124 31.87 14.28 3.84
CA ASN A 124 31.96 14.89 5.18
C ASN A 124 31.24 16.24 5.31
N SER A 125 30.86 16.90 4.21
CA SER A 125 30.28 18.25 4.23
C SER A 125 29.62 18.66 2.91
N ALA A 126 28.85 19.76 2.94
CA ALA A 126 28.17 20.37 1.78
C ALA A 126 27.15 19.46 1.08
N HIS A 127 26.46 18.61 1.85
CA HIS A 127 25.43 17.70 1.32
C HIS A 127 24.31 18.45 0.59
N ILE A 128 23.89 19.63 1.07
CA ILE A 128 22.86 20.46 0.44
C ILE A 128 23.33 20.95 -0.94
N ASP A 129 24.49 21.61 -1.02
CA ASP A 129 25.01 22.15 -2.29
C ASP A 129 25.27 21.05 -3.34
N ILE A 130 25.77 19.90 -2.90
CA ILE A 130 26.04 18.76 -3.79
C ILE A 130 24.73 18.13 -4.27
N SER A 131 23.77 17.87 -3.37
CA SER A 131 22.47 17.30 -3.74
C SER A 131 21.69 18.24 -4.66
N GLU A 132 21.72 19.56 -4.43
CA GLU A 132 21.18 20.55 -5.35
C GLU A 132 21.82 20.47 -6.73
N ALA A 133 23.15 20.47 -6.81
CA ALA A 133 23.87 20.37 -8.07
C ALA A 133 23.57 19.04 -8.81
N VAL A 134 23.39 17.93 -8.07
CA VAL A 134 22.99 16.64 -8.64
C VAL A 134 21.58 16.72 -9.22
N LEU A 135 20.60 17.23 -8.46
CA LEU A 135 19.21 17.35 -8.93
C LEU A 135 19.10 18.25 -10.16
N ASP A 136 19.83 19.36 -10.20
CA ASP A 136 19.86 20.25 -11.36
C ASP A 136 20.50 19.62 -12.59
N THR A 137 21.57 18.85 -12.39
CA THR A 137 22.22 18.11 -13.47
C THR A 137 21.30 17.01 -14.01
N LEU A 138 20.60 16.29 -13.13
CA LEU A 138 19.63 15.26 -13.52
C LEU A 138 18.42 15.86 -14.24
N LYS A 139 17.88 17.00 -13.77
CA LYS A 139 16.84 17.76 -14.47
C LYS A 139 17.31 18.19 -15.86
N ALA A 140 18.58 18.59 -16.01
CA ALA A 140 19.13 18.94 -17.31
C ALA A 140 19.35 17.71 -18.21
N LEU A 141 19.48 16.51 -17.65
CA LEU A 141 19.90 15.28 -18.36
C LEU A 141 18.75 14.39 -18.83
N TYR A 142 17.61 14.34 -18.14
CA TYR A 142 16.62 13.25 -18.27
C TYR A 142 16.09 13.00 -19.70
N PHE A 143 16.02 14.03 -20.54
CA PHE A 143 15.57 13.89 -21.94
C PHE A 143 16.71 13.76 -22.95
N PHE A 144 17.97 13.70 -22.52
CA PHE A 144 19.11 13.36 -23.39
C PHE A 144 19.43 11.87 -23.40
N ILE A 145 19.09 11.18 -22.30
CA ILE A 145 19.42 9.78 -22.07
C ILE A 145 18.52 8.80 -22.85
N ASP A 146 19.00 7.56 -22.95
CA ASP A 146 18.31 6.44 -23.58
C ASP A 146 17.20 5.86 -22.69
N ARG A 147 16.40 4.95 -23.27
CA ARG A 147 15.28 4.32 -22.58
C ARG A 147 15.71 3.63 -21.28
N ASP A 148 16.82 2.88 -21.30
CA ASP A 148 17.25 2.09 -20.16
C ASP A 148 17.61 2.97 -18.95
N CYS A 149 18.22 4.13 -19.19
CA CYS A 149 18.49 5.10 -18.12
C CYS A 149 17.21 5.81 -17.66
N ILE A 150 16.29 6.14 -18.58
CA ILE A 150 15.00 6.78 -18.24
C ILE A 150 14.18 5.88 -17.32
N ASP A 151 14.12 4.58 -17.61
CA ASP A 151 13.36 3.61 -16.82
C ASP A 151 13.89 3.45 -15.38
N GLN A 152 15.19 3.69 -15.15
CA GLN A 152 15.83 3.62 -13.83
C GLN A 152 15.68 4.92 -13.02
N MET A 153 15.51 6.05 -13.69
CA MET A 153 15.60 7.38 -13.08
C MET A 153 14.55 7.65 -11.98
N PRO A 154 13.27 7.23 -12.10
CA PRO A 154 12.29 7.43 -11.03
C PRO A 154 12.71 6.77 -9.70
N LEU A 155 13.17 5.52 -9.75
CA LEU A 155 13.61 4.81 -8.55
C LEU A 155 14.92 5.36 -8.01
N LEU A 156 15.87 5.73 -8.89
CA LEU A 156 17.13 6.34 -8.47
C LEU A 156 16.88 7.61 -7.64
N LEU A 157 16.02 8.50 -8.13
CA LEU A 157 15.67 9.75 -7.46
C LEU A 157 14.87 9.50 -6.18
N ALA A 158 13.86 8.64 -6.22
CA ALA A 158 13.07 8.30 -5.03
C ALA A 158 13.93 7.67 -3.93
N GLY A 159 14.92 6.86 -4.30
CA GLY A 159 15.87 6.25 -3.37
C GLY A 159 16.82 7.23 -2.69
N GLN A 160 16.86 8.50 -3.12
CA GLN A 160 17.63 9.54 -2.40
C GLN A 160 16.83 10.19 -1.26
N LEU A 161 15.53 9.90 -1.13
CA LEU A 161 14.75 10.33 0.04
C LEU A 161 15.29 9.64 1.30
N GLY A 162 15.55 10.43 2.35
CA GLY A 162 16.23 9.95 3.55
C GLY A 162 17.76 9.80 3.44
N VAL A 163 18.32 9.87 2.22
CA VAL A 163 19.78 9.97 1.98
C VAL A 163 20.20 11.43 1.86
N PHE A 164 19.47 12.22 1.08
CA PHE A 164 19.65 13.66 1.02
C PHE A 164 19.14 14.35 2.29
N PRO A 165 19.65 15.54 2.62
CA PRO A 165 19.09 16.37 3.68
C PRO A 165 17.59 16.65 3.44
N ALA A 166 16.78 16.66 4.50
CA ALA A 166 15.33 16.81 4.42
C ALA A 166 14.88 18.13 3.74
N GLU A 167 15.73 19.16 3.77
CA GLU A 167 15.52 20.42 3.04
C GLU A 167 15.38 20.21 1.52
N MET A 168 15.92 19.11 0.99
CA MET A 168 15.90 18.79 -0.42
C MET A 168 14.66 17.98 -0.84
N ASP A 169 13.89 17.44 0.09
CA ASP A 169 12.73 16.57 -0.19
C ASP A 169 11.75 17.25 -1.14
N ARG A 170 11.40 18.51 -0.88
CA ARG A 170 10.48 19.26 -1.74
C ARG A 170 10.99 19.33 -3.18
N ARG A 171 12.26 19.67 -3.38
CA ARG A 171 12.86 19.80 -4.73
C ARG A 171 12.95 18.46 -5.44
N LEU A 172 13.33 17.41 -4.72
CA LEU A 172 13.42 16.04 -5.22
C LEU A 172 12.03 15.55 -5.66
N VAL A 173 11.02 15.66 -4.80
CA VAL A 173 9.66 15.20 -5.12
C VAL A 173 9.06 16.00 -6.28
N HIS A 174 9.34 17.31 -6.39
CA HIS A 174 8.97 18.09 -7.59
C HIS A 174 9.69 17.59 -8.85
N LEU A 175 11.00 17.34 -8.80
CA LEU A 175 11.73 16.79 -9.95
C LEU A 175 11.15 15.44 -10.38
N LEU A 176 10.80 14.57 -9.43
CA LEU A 176 10.12 13.32 -9.72
C LEU A 176 8.75 13.54 -10.38
N CYS A 177 7.87 14.27 -9.70
CA CYS A 177 6.44 14.30 -10.02
C CYS A 177 6.08 15.23 -11.17
N ASP A 178 6.85 16.30 -11.37
CA ASP A 178 6.56 17.31 -12.40
C ASP A 178 7.37 17.11 -13.68
N CYS A 179 8.42 16.29 -13.63
CA CYS A 179 9.40 16.20 -14.71
C CYS A 179 9.69 14.75 -15.11
N VAL A 180 10.31 13.96 -14.23
CA VAL A 180 10.82 12.62 -14.60
C VAL A 180 9.70 11.60 -14.81
N LEU A 181 8.75 11.51 -13.88
CA LEU A 181 7.64 10.56 -13.96
C LEU A 181 6.77 10.81 -15.20
N PRO A 182 6.23 12.03 -15.44
CA PRO A 182 5.44 12.30 -16.63
C PRO A 182 6.18 11.94 -17.92
N TYR A 183 7.47 12.27 -18.01
CA TYR A 183 8.28 11.95 -19.17
C TYR A 183 8.44 10.42 -19.37
N SER A 184 8.65 9.68 -18.28
CA SER A 184 8.83 8.22 -18.29
C SER A 184 7.56 7.40 -18.56
N PHE A 185 6.39 8.03 -18.64
CA PHE A 185 5.12 7.37 -18.96
C PHE A 185 4.78 7.38 -20.45
N GLY A 186 5.61 8.02 -21.27
CA GLY A 186 5.39 8.06 -22.71
C GLY A 186 5.55 6.71 -23.41
N GLU A 187 5.14 6.64 -24.68
CA GLU A 187 5.04 5.38 -25.42
C GLU A 187 6.39 4.67 -25.57
N GLY A 188 6.45 3.44 -25.07
CA GLY A 188 7.65 2.58 -25.12
C GLY A 188 8.61 2.73 -23.93
N ALA A 189 8.31 3.57 -22.94
CA ALA A 189 8.98 3.59 -21.64
C ALA A 189 8.25 2.71 -20.60
N ASN A 190 8.98 2.28 -19.56
CA ASN A 190 8.47 1.42 -18.50
C ASN A 190 8.25 2.17 -17.17
N GLY A 191 8.25 3.50 -17.17
CA GLY A 191 8.14 4.31 -15.95
C GLY A 191 6.93 3.94 -15.07
N ARG A 192 5.82 3.49 -15.68
CA ARG A 192 4.61 3.02 -14.98
C ARG A 192 4.88 1.93 -13.94
N VAL A 193 5.81 1.01 -14.23
CA VAL A 193 6.13 -0.14 -13.36
C VAL A 193 6.76 0.32 -12.04
N SER A 194 7.46 1.45 -12.05
CA SER A 194 8.13 1.99 -10.86
C SER A 194 7.19 2.69 -9.88
N VAL A 195 5.96 3.03 -10.29
CA VAL A 195 5.05 3.92 -9.54
C VAL A 195 4.77 3.45 -8.11
N PRO A 196 4.39 2.19 -7.84
CA PRO A 196 4.14 1.75 -6.47
C PRO A 196 5.38 1.86 -5.58
N ALA A 197 6.56 1.53 -6.09
CA ALA A 197 7.81 1.59 -5.33
C ALA A 197 8.24 3.04 -5.06
N VAL A 198 8.09 3.93 -6.05
CA VAL A 198 8.32 5.38 -5.87
C VAL A 198 7.36 5.94 -4.83
N LEU A 199 6.08 5.56 -4.87
CA LEU A 199 5.10 5.94 -3.85
C LEU A 199 5.47 5.41 -2.46
N ILE A 200 5.91 4.16 -2.31
CA ILE A 200 6.38 3.63 -1.02
C ILE A 200 7.47 4.54 -0.43
N LEU A 201 8.45 4.96 -1.22
CA LEU A 201 9.56 5.81 -0.76
C LEU A 201 9.08 7.23 -0.42
N ILE A 202 8.25 7.85 -1.28
CA ILE A 202 7.70 9.19 -1.04
C ILE A 202 6.78 9.21 0.18
N LEU A 203 6.00 8.17 0.43
CA LEU A 203 5.07 8.11 1.55
C LEU A 203 5.73 7.65 2.86
N HIS A 204 6.97 7.13 2.80
CA HIS A 204 7.72 6.70 3.97
C HIS A 204 8.62 7.81 4.56
N HIS A 205 9.31 8.58 3.70
CA HIS A 205 10.39 9.47 4.13
C HIS A 205 9.95 10.92 4.40
N PRO A 206 9.39 11.67 3.42
CA PRO A 206 8.91 13.02 3.65
C PRO A 206 8.00 13.15 4.86
N SER A 207 8.39 14.01 5.80
CA SER A 207 7.51 14.34 6.93
C SER A 207 6.41 15.33 6.56
N ASP A 208 6.53 16.02 5.43
CA ASP A 208 5.56 17.01 4.95
C ASP A 208 4.39 16.35 4.18
N PRO A 209 3.16 16.35 4.73
CA PRO A 209 1.98 15.76 4.08
C PRO A 209 1.59 16.47 2.77
N CYS A 210 2.08 17.69 2.52
CA CYS A 210 1.87 18.38 1.25
C CYS A 210 2.58 17.64 0.12
N LEU A 211 3.78 17.10 0.35
CA LEU A 211 4.54 16.35 -0.67
C LEU A 211 3.85 15.04 -1.03
N HIS A 212 3.22 14.37 -0.05
CA HIS A 212 2.42 13.19 -0.29
C HIS A 212 1.22 13.48 -1.19
N SER A 213 0.47 14.54 -0.88
CA SER A 213 -0.71 14.93 -1.64
C SER A 213 -0.33 15.40 -3.06
N MET A 214 0.77 16.15 -3.19
CA MET A 214 1.33 16.56 -4.48
C MET A 214 1.71 15.37 -5.36
N ALA A 215 2.41 14.38 -4.82
CA ALA A 215 2.82 13.21 -5.57
C ALA A 215 1.61 12.41 -6.08
N VAL A 216 0.63 12.17 -5.21
CA VAL A 216 -0.61 11.48 -5.58
C VAL A 216 -1.38 12.25 -6.64
N GLU A 217 -1.64 13.55 -6.45
CA GLU A 217 -2.40 14.34 -7.42
C GLU A 217 -1.68 14.52 -8.77
N SER A 218 -0.35 14.66 -8.79
CA SER A 218 0.41 14.71 -10.05
C SER A 218 0.30 13.39 -10.82
N LEU A 219 0.34 12.25 -10.12
CA LEU A 219 0.11 10.95 -10.72
C LEU A 219 -1.34 10.77 -11.17
N MET A 220 -2.34 11.24 -10.40
CA MET A 220 -3.75 11.20 -10.81
C MET A 220 -4.00 12.00 -12.10
N ARG A 221 -3.25 13.07 -12.32
CA ARG A 221 -3.31 13.85 -13.58
C ARG A 221 -2.78 13.08 -14.79
N THR A 222 -1.81 12.20 -14.59
CA THR A 222 -1.07 11.54 -15.67
C THR A 222 -1.52 10.10 -15.92
N LEU A 223 -2.08 9.44 -14.90
CA LEU A 223 -2.47 8.03 -14.91
C LEU A 223 -3.96 7.88 -14.61
N PRO A 224 -4.68 6.98 -15.31
CA PRO A 224 -6.12 6.78 -15.10
C PRO A 224 -6.47 5.88 -13.91
N ASP A 225 -5.52 5.14 -13.36
CA ASP A 225 -5.79 4.01 -12.44
C ASP A 225 -4.83 4.00 -11.23
N LEU A 226 -4.72 5.14 -10.56
CA LEU A 226 -3.80 5.30 -9.42
C LEU A 226 -4.30 4.58 -8.16
N TYR A 227 -5.60 4.26 -8.11
CA TYR A 227 -6.20 3.48 -7.03
C TYR A 227 -5.41 2.18 -6.79
N ASN A 228 -5.08 1.49 -7.88
CA ASN A 228 -4.40 0.19 -7.84
C ASN A 228 -2.95 0.29 -7.34
N ASP A 229 -2.26 1.39 -7.66
CA ASP A 229 -0.92 1.64 -7.14
C ASP A 229 -0.95 1.90 -5.63
N LEU A 230 -1.87 2.74 -5.16
CA LEU A 230 -2.02 3.01 -3.73
C LEU A 230 -2.44 1.75 -2.96
N MET A 231 -3.30 0.91 -3.55
CA MET A 231 -3.61 -0.40 -3.00
C MET A 231 -2.37 -1.32 -2.92
N THR A 232 -1.51 -1.29 -3.94
CA THR A 232 -0.24 -2.03 -3.93
C THR A 232 0.71 -1.51 -2.85
N VAL A 233 0.76 -0.19 -2.64
CA VAL A 233 1.52 0.43 -1.54
C VAL A 233 0.99 -0.06 -0.18
N ILE A 234 -0.32 -0.17 0.00
CA ILE A 234 -0.90 -0.71 1.24
C ILE A 234 -0.53 -2.18 1.43
N ALA A 235 -0.60 -2.99 0.36
CA ALA A 235 -0.31 -4.43 0.40
C ALA A 235 1.18 -4.76 0.63
N SER A 236 2.10 -3.93 0.11
CA SER A 236 3.53 -4.26 0.04
C SER A 236 4.46 -3.26 0.73
N GLY A 237 3.97 -2.08 1.10
CA GLY A 237 4.77 -1.01 1.71
C GLY A 237 5.07 -1.24 3.20
N THR A 238 5.97 -0.42 3.73
CA THR A 238 6.29 -0.31 5.16
C THR A 238 5.09 0.20 5.96
N SER A 239 5.09 0.02 7.29
CA SER A 239 4.01 0.52 8.15
C SER A 239 3.78 2.03 7.99
N GLU A 240 4.85 2.82 7.89
CA GLU A 240 4.78 4.28 7.70
C GLU A 240 4.11 4.64 6.36
N SER A 241 4.59 4.05 5.26
CA SER A 241 3.99 4.30 3.94
C SER A 241 2.53 3.86 3.87
N ARG A 242 2.17 2.77 4.59
CA ARG A 242 0.80 2.26 4.68
C ARG A 242 -0.13 3.21 5.42
N ILE A 243 0.35 3.85 6.50
CA ILE A 243 -0.43 4.88 7.21
C ILE A 243 -0.85 5.97 6.23
N VAL A 244 0.13 6.52 5.54
CA VAL A 244 -0.08 7.63 4.61
C VAL A 244 -0.95 7.20 3.44
N ALA A 245 -0.65 6.05 2.80
CA ALA A 245 -1.38 5.55 1.65
C ALA A 245 -2.86 5.28 1.96
N ALA A 246 -3.17 4.65 3.09
CA ALA A 246 -4.56 4.38 3.49
C ALA A 246 -5.35 5.67 3.71
N ASN A 247 -4.74 6.68 4.35
CA ASN A 247 -5.39 7.97 4.57
C ASN A 247 -5.64 8.73 3.26
N LEU A 248 -4.69 8.71 2.33
CA LEU A 248 -4.83 9.35 1.01
C LEU A 248 -5.86 8.60 0.14
N LEU A 249 -5.85 7.26 0.14
CA LEU A 249 -6.83 6.45 -0.59
C LEU A 249 -8.26 6.84 -0.18
N PHE A 250 -8.56 6.83 1.12
CA PHE A 250 -9.89 7.18 1.63
C PHE A 250 -10.25 8.66 1.48
N HIS A 251 -9.28 9.52 1.16
CA HIS A 251 -9.50 10.93 0.85
C HIS A 251 -9.93 11.16 -0.57
N TYR A 252 -9.21 10.61 -1.54
CA TYR A 252 -9.55 10.77 -2.94
C TYR A 252 -10.72 9.86 -3.37
N TRP A 253 -10.80 8.66 -2.78
CA TRP A 253 -11.88 7.67 -2.99
C TRP A 253 -12.63 7.36 -1.69
N PRO A 254 -13.44 8.30 -1.16
CA PRO A 254 -14.24 8.04 0.03
C PRO A 254 -15.25 6.92 -0.25
N LEU A 255 -15.36 5.96 0.68
CA LEU A 255 -16.42 4.95 0.63
C LEU A 255 -17.79 5.61 0.80
N MET A 256 -18.80 5.02 0.15
CA MET A 256 -20.18 5.51 0.16
C MET A 256 -20.92 5.21 1.47
N ASN A 257 -20.30 5.50 2.63
CA ASN A 257 -20.92 5.37 3.94
C ASN A 257 -20.61 6.62 4.81
N PRO A 258 -21.64 7.39 5.23
CA PRO A 258 -21.47 8.59 6.03
C PRO A 258 -20.77 8.37 7.39
N ALA A 259 -20.90 7.18 7.99
CA ALA A 259 -20.25 6.85 9.26
C ALA A 259 -18.72 6.75 9.13
N ILE A 260 -18.24 6.35 7.95
CA ILE A 260 -16.81 6.21 7.61
C ILE A 260 -16.13 7.59 7.44
N LEU A 261 -16.91 8.65 7.18
CA LEU A 261 -16.40 10.00 6.90
C LEU A 261 -16.05 10.81 8.16
N ASN A 262 -16.34 10.33 9.37
CA ASN A 262 -16.07 11.07 10.61
C ASN A 262 -14.60 10.94 11.07
N ARG A 263 -13.70 11.70 10.44
CA ARG A 263 -12.23 11.64 10.63
C ARG A 263 -11.69 12.21 11.95
N LYS A 264 -12.52 12.45 12.95
CA LYS A 264 -12.09 13.15 14.19
C LYS A 264 -11.00 12.42 14.98
N SER A 265 -10.86 11.11 14.80
CA SER A 265 -9.86 10.26 15.46
C SER A 265 -8.64 9.91 14.58
N VAL A 266 -8.45 10.59 13.45
CA VAL A 266 -7.29 10.39 12.55
C VAL A 266 -6.19 11.39 12.91
N GLN A 267 -4.99 10.92 13.26
CA GLN A 267 -3.86 11.80 13.58
C GLN A 267 -3.20 12.34 12.29
N TYR A 268 -2.99 11.49 11.28
CA TYR A 268 -2.48 11.91 9.97
C TYR A 268 -3.43 12.91 9.31
N LYS A 269 -2.92 14.13 9.07
CA LYS A 269 -3.67 15.23 8.48
C LYS A 269 -3.24 15.43 7.04
N ILE A 270 -4.22 15.41 6.16
CA ILE A 270 -4.02 15.71 4.74
C ILE A 270 -3.90 17.22 4.57
N HIS A 271 -2.93 17.63 3.78
CA HIS A 271 -2.67 19.03 3.47
C HIS A 271 -2.64 19.21 1.96
N ALA A 272 -3.34 20.24 1.48
CA ALA A 272 -3.26 20.65 0.08
C ALA A 272 -1.84 21.17 -0.20
N TRP A 273 -1.27 20.75 -1.32
CA TRP A 273 0.03 21.23 -1.77
C TRP A 273 -0.08 22.63 -2.38
N SER A 274 1.06 23.30 -2.58
CA SER A 274 1.12 24.64 -3.19
C SER A 274 2.04 24.64 -4.42
N PRO A 275 1.67 25.36 -5.50
CA PRO A 275 2.51 25.48 -6.69
C PRO A 275 3.91 26.02 -6.37
N LEU A 276 4.88 25.67 -7.22
CA LEU A 276 6.22 26.24 -7.14
C LEU A 276 6.19 27.77 -7.35
N PRO A 277 7.08 28.53 -6.70
CA PRO A 277 7.28 29.93 -7.04
C PRO A 277 7.77 30.05 -8.49
N CYS A 278 7.53 31.21 -9.10
CA CYS A 278 7.93 31.47 -10.48
C CYS A 278 9.44 31.29 -10.67
N GLN A 279 9.80 30.53 -11.69
CA GLN A 279 11.19 30.18 -12.02
C GLN A 279 11.81 31.10 -13.06
N SER A 280 11.15 32.19 -13.45
CA SER A 280 11.77 33.16 -14.34
C SER A 280 12.87 33.92 -13.59
N ILE A 281 14.07 33.99 -14.17
CA ILE A 281 15.22 34.69 -13.60
C ILE A 281 14.99 36.20 -13.40
N ASN A 282 14.06 36.77 -14.16
CA ASN A 282 13.69 38.19 -14.11
C ASN A 282 12.37 38.44 -13.38
N CYS A 283 11.81 37.45 -12.68
CA CYS A 283 10.59 37.63 -11.90
C CYS A 283 10.88 38.50 -10.68
N VAL A 284 10.14 39.60 -10.51
CA VAL A 284 10.30 40.51 -9.36
C VAL A 284 9.54 39.99 -8.14
N GLU A 285 8.31 39.51 -8.35
CA GLU A 285 7.38 39.13 -7.28
C GLU A 285 7.58 37.70 -6.76
N HIS A 286 8.27 36.85 -7.53
CA HIS A 286 8.39 35.40 -7.27
C HIS A 286 7.05 34.71 -6.92
N GLY A 287 5.95 35.20 -7.49
CA GLY A 287 4.60 34.70 -7.23
C GLY A 287 4.42 33.23 -7.61
N LEU A 288 3.36 32.61 -7.10
CA LEU A 288 3.04 31.20 -7.36
C LEU A 288 2.81 30.95 -8.86
N SER A 289 3.31 29.82 -9.34
CA SER A 289 3.19 29.44 -10.74
C SER A 289 1.77 29.01 -11.10
N THR A 290 1.29 29.48 -12.25
CA THR A 290 -0.04 29.18 -12.79
C THR A 290 0.03 28.56 -14.17
N ARG A 291 1.17 28.74 -14.87
CA ARG A 291 1.43 28.18 -16.19
C ARG A 291 2.74 27.44 -16.21
N LEU A 292 2.84 26.47 -17.12
CA LEU A 292 4.07 25.76 -17.41
C LEU A 292 4.31 25.70 -18.91
N THR A 293 5.57 25.55 -19.31
CA THR A 293 5.97 25.29 -20.70
C THR A 293 7.05 24.21 -20.77
N PHE A 294 6.97 23.39 -21.82
CA PHE A 294 8.00 22.41 -22.18
C PHE A 294 8.88 22.88 -23.35
N GLU A 295 8.70 24.11 -23.82
CA GLU A 295 9.47 24.65 -24.93
C GLU A 295 10.94 24.90 -24.51
N PRO A 296 11.90 24.11 -25.01
CA PRO A 296 13.27 24.09 -24.48
C PRO A 296 13.98 25.45 -24.56
N ALA A 297 13.79 26.18 -25.65
CA ALA A 297 14.41 27.49 -25.83
C ALA A 297 13.87 28.52 -24.81
N LEU A 298 12.58 28.49 -24.50
CA LEU A 298 11.99 29.36 -23.48
C LEU A 298 12.48 28.99 -22.08
N CYS A 299 12.53 27.70 -21.76
CA CYS A 299 13.06 27.21 -20.48
C CYS A 299 14.49 27.71 -20.23
N ALA A 300 15.36 27.61 -21.24
CA ALA A 300 16.75 27.99 -21.12
C ALA A 300 16.96 29.51 -21.12
N ASN A 301 16.16 30.28 -21.87
CA ASN A 301 16.31 31.73 -21.97
C ASN A 301 15.68 32.48 -20.80
N LEU A 302 14.54 32.01 -20.28
CA LEU A 302 13.79 32.69 -19.22
C LEU A 302 14.08 32.16 -17.82
N GLY A 303 14.45 30.88 -17.69
CA GLY A 303 14.66 30.22 -16.40
C GLY A 303 16.03 29.62 -16.19
N ASP A 304 16.94 29.70 -17.18
CA ASP A 304 18.24 29.00 -17.20
C ASP A 304 18.13 27.53 -16.76
N THR A 305 17.04 26.89 -17.17
CA THR A 305 16.66 25.54 -16.73
C THR A 305 16.18 24.72 -17.91
N SER A 306 16.14 23.40 -17.75
CA SER A 306 15.50 22.50 -18.70
C SER A 306 13.97 22.43 -18.49
N PRO A 307 13.22 22.01 -19.52
CA PRO A 307 11.80 21.70 -19.40
C PRO A 307 11.46 20.79 -18.21
N PRO A 308 10.31 20.98 -17.53
CA PRO A 308 9.40 22.13 -17.67
C PRO A 308 9.90 23.38 -16.92
N LEU A 309 9.47 24.55 -17.43
CA LEU A 309 9.60 25.86 -16.77
C LEU A 309 8.25 26.28 -16.18
N PHE A 310 8.25 26.67 -14.90
CA PHE A 310 7.06 27.13 -14.17
C PHE A 310 7.02 28.65 -14.03
N LEU A 311 5.90 29.25 -14.44
CA LEU A 311 5.73 30.70 -14.52
C LEU A 311 4.47 31.17 -13.76
N CYS A 312 4.59 32.28 -13.03
CA CYS A 312 3.43 33.02 -12.54
C CYS A 312 2.69 33.67 -13.71
N GLN A 313 1.44 34.07 -13.46
CA GLN A 313 0.58 34.68 -14.47
C GLN A 313 1.26 35.89 -15.16
N ILE A 314 1.90 36.78 -14.39
CA ILE A 314 2.54 37.99 -14.93
C ILE A 314 3.67 37.65 -15.88
N CYS A 315 4.59 36.76 -15.48
CA CYS A 315 5.71 36.36 -16.33
C CYS A 315 5.23 35.59 -17.56
N ALA A 316 4.22 34.74 -17.41
CA ALA A 316 3.64 34.00 -18.53
C ALA A 316 2.96 34.92 -19.55
N ASP A 317 2.20 35.93 -19.11
CA ASP A 317 1.53 36.89 -20.00
C ASP A 317 2.51 37.88 -20.63
N SER A 318 3.66 38.11 -20.00
CA SER A 318 4.75 38.96 -20.54
C SER A 318 5.55 38.25 -21.63
N CYS A 319 5.47 36.92 -21.72
CA CYS A 319 6.10 36.17 -22.79
C CYS A 319 5.33 36.41 -24.09
N GLN A 320 5.86 37.28 -24.95
CA GLN A 320 5.32 37.56 -26.29
C GLN A 320 5.56 36.36 -27.23
N THR A 321 4.96 35.21 -26.92
CA THR A 321 5.14 33.95 -27.65
C THR A 321 3.82 33.51 -28.25
N GLU A 322 3.84 33.11 -29.53
CA GLU A 322 2.65 32.51 -30.19
C GLU A 322 2.41 31.06 -29.73
N LEU A 323 3.36 30.45 -29.01
CA LEU A 323 3.26 29.09 -28.51
C LEU A 323 2.39 29.00 -27.25
N PRO A 324 1.39 28.11 -27.21
CA PRO A 324 0.50 27.98 -26.06
C PRO A 324 1.25 27.39 -24.85
N MET A 325 1.24 28.13 -23.74
CA MET A 325 1.63 27.59 -22.42
C MET A 325 0.46 26.81 -21.82
N ARG A 326 0.76 25.74 -21.07
CA ARG A 326 -0.26 24.92 -20.42
C ARG A 326 -0.63 25.48 -19.05
N PHE A 327 -1.90 25.38 -18.68
CA PHE A 327 -2.32 25.74 -17.34
C PHE A 327 -1.95 24.65 -16.33
N MET A 328 -1.50 25.07 -15.16
CA MET A 328 -1.25 24.15 -14.06
C MET A 328 -2.55 23.73 -13.41
N CYS A 329 -2.73 22.42 -13.24
CA CYS A 329 -3.75 21.89 -12.35
C CYS A 329 -3.48 22.40 -10.92
N GLN A 330 -4.51 22.90 -10.26
CA GLN A 330 -4.47 23.36 -8.87
C GLN A 330 -4.76 22.19 -7.93
N PRO A 331 -4.29 22.25 -6.66
CA PRO A 331 -4.54 21.21 -5.68
C PRO A 331 -6.03 21.00 -5.42
N LEU A 332 -6.42 19.75 -5.11
CA LEU A 332 -7.73 19.51 -4.50
C LEU A 332 -7.79 20.12 -3.09
N PRO A 333 -8.95 20.68 -2.67
CA PRO A 333 -9.10 21.16 -1.30
C PRO A 333 -9.08 19.99 -0.31
N VAL A 334 -8.53 20.23 0.89
CA VAL A 334 -8.47 19.23 1.98
C VAL A 334 -9.87 18.68 2.34
N LEU A 335 -10.91 19.50 2.22
CA LEU A 335 -12.29 19.05 2.33
C LEU A 335 -12.84 18.79 0.93
N ILE A 336 -12.72 17.55 0.48
CA ILE A 336 -13.24 17.14 -0.81
C ILE A 336 -14.77 17.05 -0.78
N SER A 337 -15.43 17.66 -1.77
CA SER A 337 -16.88 17.58 -1.93
C SER A 337 -17.34 16.15 -2.20
N ALA A 338 -18.26 15.65 -1.37
CA ALA A 338 -18.98 14.40 -1.62
C ALA A 338 -20.05 14.53 -2.71
N THR A 339 -20.32 15.76 -3.19
CA THR A 339 -21.38 16.05 -4.17
C THR A 339 -20.81 16.56 -5.49
N CYS A 340 -21.56 16.32 -6.56
CA CYS A 340 -21.25 16.69 -7.93
C CYS A 340 -21.09 18.21 -8.08
N GLN A 341 -19.96 18.62 -8.64
CA GLN A 341 -19.56 20.01 -8.86
C GLN A 341 -19.94 20.54 -10.25
N MET A 342 -20.52 19.69 -11.12
CA MET A 342 -21.02 20.13 -12.42
C MET A 342 -22.11 21.19 -12.25
N LYS A 343 -21.92 22.35 -12.90
CA LYS A 343 -22.92 23.43 -12.91
C LYS A 343 -24.19 22.94 -13.61
N GLY A 344 -25.33 23.09 -12.95
CA GLY A 344 -26.63 22.66 -13.50
C GLY A 344 -26.87 21.16 -13.47
N CYS A 345 -26.19 20.38 -12.62
CA CYS A 345 -26.43 18.95 -12.43
C CYS A 345 -27.92 18.66 -12.12
N GLN A 346 -28.57 17.88 -13.00
CA GLN A 346 -29.97 17.42 -12.87
C GLN A 346 -30.09 15.97 -12.38
N SER A 347 -28.97 15.35 -12.02
CA SER A 347 -28.92 13.96 -11.57
C SER A 347 -29.74 13.74 -10.31
N SER A 348 -30.51 12.66 -10.29
CA SER A 348 -31.29 12.22 -9.13
C SER A 348 -30.38 11.94 -7.92
N SER A 349 -29.22 11.33 -8.17
CA SER A 349 -28.14 11.16 -7.20
C SER A 349 -27.00 12.13 -7.51
N ARG A 350 -26.81 13.13 -6.65
CA ARG A 350 -25.72 14.10 -6.79
C ARG A 350 -24.41 13.64 -6.15
N MET A 351 -24.30 12.38 -5.75
CA MET A 351 -23.09 11.83 -5.13
C MET A 351 -21.94 11.81 -6.13
N ALA A 352 -20.79 12.37 -5.76
CA ALA A 352 -19.61 12.40 -6.60
C ALA A 352 -18.82 11.09 -6.53
N VAL A 353 -18.80 10.36 -7.64
CA VAL A 353 -18.15 9.03 -7.78
C VAL A 353 -16.89 9.07 -8.63
N SER A 354 -16.64 10.18 -9.34
CA SER A 354 -15.50 10.34 -10.23
C SER A 354 -14.83 11.70 -10.05
N THR A 355 -13.50 11.75 -10.19
CA THR A 355 -12.72 13.00 -10.24
C THR A 355 -11.94 13.07 -11.55
N CYS A 356 -12.11 14.16 -12.31
CA CYS A 356 -11.42 14.39 -13.58
C CYS A 356 -10.33 15.46 -13.43
N PHE A 357 -9.14 15.16 -13.97
CA PHE A 357 -7.95 16.03 -13.93
C PHE A 357 -7.62 16.64 -15.30
N ASP A 358 -8.40 16.36 -16.34
CA ASP A 358 -8.12 16.85 -17.68
C ASP A 358 -8.27 18.37 -17.79
N GLU A 359 -7.33 19.01 -18.48
CA GLU A 359 -7.22 20.47 -18.62
C GLU A 359 -8.51 21.10 -19.16
N ASP A 360 -9.19 20.43 -20.10
CA ASP A 360 -10.41 20.95 -20.71
C ASP A 360 -11.60 20.91 -19.74
N CYS A 361 -11.69 19.86 -18.92
CA CYS A 361 -12.74 19.71 -17.92
C CYS A 361 -12.59 20.72 -16.77
N ILE A 362 -11.36 20.91 -16.28
CA ILE A 362 -11.09 21.72 -15.09
C ILE A 362 -10.98 23.22 -15.38
N ARG A 363 -10.84 23.62 -16.65
CA ARG A 363 -10.68 25.02 -17.07
C ARG A 363 -11.77 25.94 -16.51
N SER A 364 -13.02 25.51 -16.59
CA SER A 364 -14.17 26.29 -16.10
C SER A 364 -14.30 26.33 -14.56
N HIS A 365 -13.45 25.56 -13.88
CA HIS A 365 -13.41 25.37 -12.43
C HIS A 365 -12.10 25.88 -11.81
N GLY A 366 -11.48 26.90 -12.41
CA GLY A 366 -10.24 27.50 -11.89
C GLY A 366 -9.06 26.53 -11.88
N HIS A 367 -9.08 25.55 -12.79
CA HIS A 367 -8.09 24.48 -12.90
C HIS A 367 -7.97 23.56 -11.67
N VAL A 368 -8.97 23.54 -10.79
CA VAL A 368 -9.09 22.54 -9.72
C VAL A 368 -9.78 21.27 -10.27
N PRO A 369 -9.30 20.05 -9.94
CA PRO A 369 -9.92 18.80 -10.39
C PRO A 369 -11.42 18.73 -10.12
N LEU A 370 -12.18 18.26 -11.11
CA LEU A 370 -13.64 18.34 -11.12
C LEU A 370 -14.25 17.03 -10.61
N ARG A 371 -15.02 17.09 -9.53
CA ARG A 371 -15.77 15.94 -9.00
C ARG A 371 -17.17 15.83 -9.56
N LEU A 372 -17.51 14.65 -10.08
CA LEU A 372 -18.71 14.40 -10.87
C LEU A 372 -19.50 13.22 -10.32
N CYS A 373 -20.83 13.32 -10.37
CA CYS A 373 -21.69 12.14 -10.25
C CYS A 373 -21.59 11.28 -11.51
N TYR A 374 -22.13 10.05 -11.42
CA TYR A 374 -22.09 9.09 -12.52
C TYR A 374 -22.65 9.67 -13.82
N GLU A 375 -23.86 10.22 -13.80
CA GLU A 375 -24.53 10.78 -14.99
C GLU A 375 -23.74 11.95 -15.61
N CYS A 376 -23.23 12.87 -14.79
CA CYS A 376 -22.46 14.01 -15.28
C CYS A 376 -21.10 13.58 -15.84
N SER A 377 -20.44 12.59 -15.23
CA SER A 377 -19.18 12.04 -15.74
C SER A 377 -19.40 11.32 -17.08
N ALA A 378 -20.42 10.46 -17.17
CA ALA A 378 -20.78 9.78 -18.40
C ALA A 378 -21.13 10.76 -19.52
N HIS A 379 -21.91 11.81 -19.22
CA HIS A 379 -22.28 12.82 -20.22
C HIS A 379 -21.09 13.64 -20.70
N LEU A 380 -20.24 14.13 -19.79
CA LEU A 380 -19.08 14.94 -20.12
C LEU A 380 -18.07 14.18 -20.99
N HIS A 381 -17.95 12.87 -20.77
CA HIS A 381 -16.97 12.01 -21.45
C HIS A 381 -17.57 11.13 -22.56
N ALA A 382 -18.86 11.29 -22.90
CA ALA A 382 -19.51 10.48 -23.94
C ALA A 382 -18.95 10.76 -25.34
N THR A 383 -18.49 11.99 -25.59
CA THR A 383 -18.05 12.46 -26.92
C THR A 383 -16.53 12.67 -27.02
N THR A 384 -15.77 12.35 -25.97
CA THR A 384 -14.33 12.58 -25.93
C THR A 384 -13.58 11.47 -26.66
N VAL A 385 -12.88 11.82 -27.74
CA VAL A 385 -12.03 10.90 -28.51
C VAL A 385 -10.73 10.57 -27.75
N ARG A 386 -10.29 11.47 -26.86
CA ARG A 386 -9.11 11.31 -26.01
C ARG A 386 -9.50 10.72 -24.66
N SER A 387 -8.70 9.78 -24.16
CA SER A 387 -8.86 9.25 -22.80
C SER A 387 -8.48 10.32 -21.77
N HIS A 388 -9.41 10.66 -20.89
CA HIS A 388 -9.17 11.59 -19.79
C HIS A 388 -8.68 10.82 -18.55
N ALA A 389 -7.80 11.43 -17.75
CA ALA A 389 -7.44 10.90 -16.45
C ALA A 389 -8.62 11.09 -15.47
N CYS A 390 -9.47 10.06 -15.38
CA CYS A 390 -10.65 10.02 -14.53
C CYS A 390 -10.50 8.91 -13.49
N HIS A 391 -10.72 9.25 -12.23
CA HIS A 391 -10.55 8.32 -11.11
C HIS A 391 -11.89 7.99 -10.48
N SER A 392 -12.20 6.70 -10.37
CA SER A 392 -13.38 6.16 -9.67
C SER A 392 -12.95 5.01 -8.75
N GLY A 393 -13.72 4.77 -7.68
CA GLY A 393 -13.45 3.63 -6.80
C GLY A 393 -13.78 2.31 -7.51
N PRO A 394 -13.14 1.19 -7.10
CA PRO A 394 -13.50 -0.11 -7.64
C PRO A 394 -14.90 -0.51 -7.17
N GLY A 395 -15.55 -1.38 -7.93
CA GLY A 395 -16.73 -2.10 -7.46
C GLY A 395 -16.34 -3.26 -6.54
N THR A 396 -17.12 -4.33 -6.58
CA THR A 396 -16.74 -5.63 -6.02
C THR A 396 -15.51 -6.17 -6.75
N ILE A 397 -14.56 -6.73 -6.01
CA ILE A 397 -13.24 -7.12 -6.52
C ILE A 397 -13.13 -8.55 -7.06
N TRP A 398 -14.10 -9.42 -6.74
CA TRP A 398 -14.05 -10.84 -7.09
C TRP A 398 -13.88 -11.07 -8.59
N SER A 399 -12.98 -11.99 -8.95
CA SER A 399 -12.60 -12.29 -10.33
C SER A 399 -11.96 -11.11 -11.09
N SER A 400 -11.68 -9.99 -10.44
CA SER A 400 -10.92 -8.89 -11.04
C SER A 400 -9.42 -9.08 -10.79
N PRO A 401 -8.55 -8.49 -11.63
CA PRO A 401 -7.11 -8.49 -11.40
C PRO A 401 -6.67 -7.89 -10.06
N LEU A 402 -7.57 -7.15 -9.38
CA LEU A 402 -7.30 -6.50 -8.09
C LEU A 402 -7.60 -7.36 -6.89
N GLU A 403 -8.19 -8.53 -7.08
CA GLU A 403 -8.60 -9.37 -5.97
C GLU A 403 -7.45 -9.64 -4.99
N TYR A 404 -6.33 -10.15 -5.49
CA TYR A 404 -5.17 -10.48 -4.65
C TYR A 404 -4.63 -9.26 -3.92
N THR A 405 -4.40 -8.15 -4.63
CA THR A 405 -3.87 -6.91 -4.06
C THR A 405 -4.81 -6.32 -3.01
N MET A 406 -6.12 -6.36 -3.26
CA MET A 406 -7.14 -5.90 -2.31
C MET A 406 -7.15 -6.76 -1.04
N VAL A 407 -7.18 -8.08 -1.20
CA VAL A 407 -7.18 -9.02 -0.08
C VAL A 407 -5.91 -8.85 0.75
N GLU A 408 -4.74 -8.80 0.12
CA GLU A 408 -3.47 -8.62 0.85
C GLU A 408 -3.42 -7.26 1.55
N ALA A 409 -3.88 -6.18 0.92
CA ALA A 409 -3.97 -4.87 1.56
C ALA A 409 -4.89 -4.87 2.79
N VAL A 410 -6.06 -5.50 2.72
CA VAL A 410 -6.95 -5.69 3.87
C VAL A 410 -6.23 -6.46 4.97
N VAL A 411 -5.57 -7.57 4.64
CA VAL A 411 -4.82 -8.38 5.60
C VAL A 411 -3.72 -7.58 6.29
N LYS A 412 -2.92 -6.83 5.53
CA LYS A 412 -1.85 -5.98 6.07
C LYS A 412 -2.39 -4.91 7.01
N LEU A 413 -3.52 -4.29 6.68
CA LEU A 413 -4.16 -3.28 7.55
C LEU A 413 -4.68 -3.88 8.85
N LEU A 414 -5.29 -5.08 8.81
CA LEU A 414 -5.77 -5.76 10.02
C LEU A 414 -4.61 -6.18 10.94
N ARG A 415 -3.51 -6.68 10.35
CA ARG A 415 -2.31 -7.15 11.07
C ARG A 415 -1.49 -6.04 11.74
N GLU A 416 -1.65 -4.77 11.36
CA GLU A 416 -0.99 -3.65 12.04
C GLU A 416 -1.40 -3.55 13.52
N THR A 417 -2.63 -3.97 13.86
CA THR A 417 -3.10 -4.02 15.24
C THR A 417 -2.35 -5.06 16.08
N SER A 418 -2.02 -6.22 15.48
CA SER A 418 -1.37 -7.33 16.19
C SER A 418 0.13 -7.10 16.39
N ALA A 419 0.82 -6.50 15.42
CA ALA A 419 2.26 -6.24 15.49
C ALA A 419 2.65 -5.40 16.73
N GLN A 420 1.75 -4.57 17.22
CA GLN A 420 2.02 -3.72 18.38
C GLN A 420 1.88 -4.38 19.72
N LEU A 421 0.93 -5.30 19.87
CA LEU A 421 0.77 -6.01 21.13
C LEU A 421 2.02 -6.86 21.42
N VAL A 422 2.62 -7.42 20.37
CA VAL A 422 3.88 -8.16 20.44
C VAL A 422 5.06 -7.25 20.84
N ASN A 423 5.08 -6.00 20.37
CA ASN A 423 6.14 -5.03 20.65
C ASN A 423 5.96 -4.24 21.96
N SER A 424 4.80 -4.37 22.61
CA SER A 424 4.54 -3.70 23.89
C SER A 424 5.27 -4.43 25.02
N SER A 425 6.01 -3.69 25.85
CA SER A 425 6.92 -4.23 26.89
C SER A 425 6.24 -5.04 28.01
N ASP A 426 4.91 -5.19 28.00
CA ASP A 426 4.12 -5.78 29.10
C ASP A 426 3.59 -7.18 28.70
N GLY A 427 4.50 -8.01 28.19
CA GLY A 427 4.26 -9.23 27.41
C GLY A 427 3.46 -10.38 28.05
N GLU A 428 3.01 -10.28 29.31
CA GLU A 428 2.19 -11.34 29.95
C GLU A 428 0.79 -10.89 30.37
N ALA A 429 0.64 -9.70 30.98
CA ALA A 429 -0.68 -9.18 31.36
C ALA A 429 -1.52 -8.72 30.14
N ALA A 430 -0.84 -8.27 29.07
CA ALA A 430 -1.46 -7.81 27.83
C ALA A 430 -2.04 -8.94 26.96
N LYS A 431 -1.76 -10.21 27.26
CA LYS A 431 -2.22 -11.38 26.48
C LYS A 431 -3.62 -11.91 26.85
N ARG A 432 -4.25 -11.42 27.92
CA ARG A 432 -5.58 -11.90 28.37
C ARG A 432 -6.77 -11.09 27.82
N PRO A 433 -7.86 -11.72 27.32
CA PRO A 433 -9.06 -11.05 26.79
C PRO A 433 -9.71 -10.03 27.75
N LYS A 434 -10.27 -8.94 27.21
CA LYS A 434 -10.90 -7.82 27.95
C LYS A 434 -12.02 -8.24 28.89
N TRP A 435 -12.88 -9.18 28.47
CA TRP A 435 -13.96 -9.70 29.31
C TRP A 435 -13.41 -10.45 30.54
N LEU A 436 -12.24 -11.09 30.39
CA LEU A 436 -11.56 -11.80 31.47
C LEU A 436 -10.90 -10.82 32.44
N ARG A 437 -10.27 -9.75 31.94
CA ARG A 437 -9.72 -8.67 32.79
C ARG A 437 -10.80 -7.91 33.56
N GLN A 438 -11.95 -7.68 32.95
CA GLN A 438 -13.08 -6.99 33.58
C GLN A 438 -13.70 -7.77 34.74
N LEU A 439 -13.51 -9.09 34.80
CA LEU A 439 -13.98 -9.93 35.89
C LEU A 439 -13.05 -9.90 37.12
N GLU A 440 -11.78 -9.49 37.00
CA GLU A 440 -10.76 -9.70 38.04
C GLU A 440 -10.24 -8.43 38.74
N GLY A 441 -10.38 -7.21 38.21
CA GLY A 441 -9.95 -6.03 38.97
C GLY A 441 -9.85 -4.72 38.20
N GLY A 442 -10.29 -3.64 38.86
CA GLY A 442 -10.29 -2.28 38.32
C GLY A 442 -8.98 -1.52 38.54
N ARG A 443 -8.82 -0.51 37.66
CA ARG A 443 -7.81 0.58 37.61
C ARG A 443 -6.42 0.17 37.11
N GLU A 444 -6.09 0.60 35.90
CA GLU A 444 -4.76 1.15 35.60
C GLU A 444 -4.91 2.38 34.70
N LEU A 445 -4.23 3.45 35.10
CA LEU A 445 -4.34 4.81 34.59
C LEU A 445 -2.99 5.22 33.97
N GLY A 446 -3.03 5.76 32.76
CA GLY A 446 -2.00 6.66 32.22
C GLY A 446 -0.69 6.02 31.78
N ARG A 447 -0.61 5.62 30.51
CA ARG A 447 0.67 5.44 29.81
C ARG A 447 0.81 6.54 28.76
N GLU A 448 1.95 7.23 28.74
CA GLU A 448 2.26 8.20 27.68
C GLU A 448 2.22 7.52 26.32
N VAL A 449 1.57 8.19 25.38
CA VAL A 449 1.12 7.65 24.10
C VAL A 449 2.14 7.97 23.03
N ASP A 450 2.66 6.93 22.36
CA ASP A 450 3.43 7.09 21.12
C ASP A 450 2.45 7.37 19.96
N PRO A 451 2.50 8.56 19.32
CA PRO A 451 1.59 8.93 18.23
C PRO A 451 1.65 7.96 17.05
N LEU A 452 2.84 7.43 16.72
CA LEU A 452 3.01 6.50 15.60
C LEU A 452 2.40 5.13 15.92
N SER A 453 2.50 4.71 17.18
CA SER A 453 1.81 3.52 17.70
C SER A 453 0.29 3.69 17.60
N ASP A 454 -0.26 4.82 18.03
CA ASP A 454 -1.69 5.08 17.96
C ASP A 454 -2.25 5.09 16.52
N GLU A 455 -1.51 5.68 15.56
CA GLU A 455 -1.89 5.65 14.15
C GLU A 455 -1.96 4.23 13.60
N ARG A 456 -0.93 3.43 13.88
CA ARG A 456 -0.85 2.03 13.44
C ARG A 456 -1.98 1.19 14.05
N ARG A 457 -2.41 1.43 15.30
CA ARG A 457 -3.58 0.74 15.93
C ARG A 457 -4.84 0.95 15.13
N MET A 458 -5.04 2.19 14.71
CA MET A 458 -6.26 2.61 14.04
C MET A 458 -6.28 2.28 12.55
N LEU A 459 -5.21 1.73 11.95
CA LEU A 459 -5.20 1.34 10.54
C LEU A 459 -6.17 0.22 10.21
N SER A 460 -6.43 -0.68 11.15
CA SER A 460 -7.36 -1.79 10.91
C SER A 460 -8.78 -1.32 10.58
N ARG A 461 -9.17 -0.10 10.94
CA ARG A 461 -10.45 0.48 10.49
C ARG A 461 -10.56 0.54 8.97
N PHE A 462 -9.47 0.91 8.29
CA PHE A 462 -9.43 0.96 6.83
C PHE A 462 -9.53 -0.46 6.25
N GLY A 463 -8.92 -1.45 6.91
CA GLY A 463 -9.04 -2.86 6.54
C GLY A 463 -10.48 -3.37 6.61
N ILE A 464 -11.17 -3.12 7.74
CA ILE A 464 -12.58 -3.50 7.91
C ILE A 464 -13.47 -2.81 6.88
N TRP A 465 -13.25 -1.52 6.64
CA TRP A 465 -14.03 -0.76 5.65
C TRP A 465 -13.82 -1.25 4.22
N LEU A 466 -12.58 -1.50 3.80
CA LEU A 466 -12.28 -2.06 2.48
C LEU A 466 -12.88 -3.46 2.33
N MET A 467 -12.75 -4.31 3.34
CA MET A 467 -13.33 -5.66 3.37
C MET A 467 -14.85 -5.62 3.19
N ALA A 468 -15.54 -4.80 3.98
CA ALA A 468 -16.99 -4.69 3.93
C ALA A 468 -17.50 -4.08 2.61
N ALA A 469 -16.77 -3.10 2.05
CA ALA A 469 -17.21 -2.40 0.84
C ALA A 469 -16.86 -3.15 -0.47
N HIS A 470 -15.70 -3.80 -0.53
CA HIS A 470 -15.15 -4.33 -1.78
C HIS A 470 -15.01 -5.85 -1.80
N CYS A 471 -14.98 -6.51 -0.65
CA CYS A 471 -14.84 -7.97 -0.52
C CYS A 471 -16.09 -8.62 0.14
N PRO A 472 -17.34 -8.35 -0.29
CA PRO A 472 -18.51 -9.00 0.29
C PRO A 472 -18.46 -10.51 0.04
N PRO A 473 -18.74 -11.38 1.02
CA PRO A 473 -18.55 -12.83 0.90
C PRO A 473 -19.72 -13.47 0.14
N VAL A 474 -19.94 -13.04 -1.10
CA VAL A 474 -20.97 -13.57 -2.01
C VAL A 474 -20.57 -14.97 -2.53
N PRO A 475 -21.51 -15.81 -2.98
CA PRO A 475 -21.19 -17.18 -3.43
C PRO A 475 -20.10 -17.26 -4.51
N GLU A 476 -19.95 -16.23 -5.34
CA GLU A 476 -18.94 -16.14 -6.40
C GLU A 476 -17.54 -15.75 -5.89
N ALA A 477 -17.40 -15.40 -4.61
CA ALA A 477 -16.12 -15.05 -4.02
C ALA A 477 -15.16 -16.25 -4.00
N THR A 478 -13.87 -15.99 -4.26
CA THR A 478 -12.85 -17.04 -4.25
C THR A 478 -12.68 -17.60 -2.84
N GLN A 479 -12.94 -18.90 -2.67
CA GLN A 479 -12.91 -19.59 -1.37
C GLN A 479 -11.59 -19.41 -0.62
N SER A 480 -10.44 -19.51 -1.30
CA SER A 480 -9.13 -19.31 -0.67
C SER A 480 -8.92 -17.88 -0.17
N SER A 481 -9.39 -16.88 -0.92
CA SER A 481 -9.36 -15.47 -0.52
C SER A 481 -10.28 -15.22 0.69
N VAL A 482 -11.48 -15.80 0.70
CA VAL A 482 -12.42 -15.72 1.83
C VAL A 482 -11.84 -16.40 3.07
N GLY A 483 -11.26 -17.59 2.94
CA GLY A 483 -10.57 -18.29 4.02
C GLY A 483 -9.39 -17.47 4.59
N TYR A 484 -8.60 -16.84 3.72
CA TYR A 484 -7.49 -15.99 4.16
C TYR A 484 -7.99 -14.75 4.93
N LEU A 485 -9.03 -14.07 4.45
CA LEU A 485 -9.66 -12.96 5.16
C LEU A 485 -10.24 -13.38 6.51
N LEU A 486 -10.95 -14.52 6.56
CA LEU A 486 -11.48 -15.09 7.80
C LEU A 486 -10.38 -15.34 8.83
N SER A 487 -9.28 -15.96 8.42
CA SER A 487 -8.14 -16.27 9.31
C SER A 487 -7.60 -15.03 10.02
N VAL A 488 -7.49 -13.92 9.27
CA VAL A 488 -6.95 -12.66 9.77
C VAL A 488 -8.01 -11.88 10.54
N LEU A 489 -9.27 -11.95 10.13
CA LEU A 489 -10.37 -11.33 10.84
C LEU A 489 -10.55 -11.96 12.23
N PHE A 490 -10.51 -13.29 12.35
CA PHE A 490 -10.54 -13.97 13.65
C PHE A 490 -9.36 -13.57 14.54
N GLN A 491 -8.15 -13.50 13.97
CA GLN A 491 -6.98 -12.97 14.70
C GLN A 491 -7.21 -11.53 15.15
N TRP A 492 -7.82 -10.69 14.31
CA TRP A 492 -8.12 -9.30 14.64
C TRP A 492 -9.16 -9.18 15.76
N PHE A 493 -10.19 -10.05 15.81
CA PHE A 493 -11.12 -10.13 16.94
C PHE A 493 -10.38 -10.47 18.24
N ALA A 494 -9.52 -11.49 18.23
CA ALA A 494 -8.71 -11.86 19.39
C ALA A 494 -7.80 -10.73 19.85
N THR A 495 -7.07 -10.11 18.91
CA THR A 495 -6.12 -9.03 19.17
C THR A 495 -6.83 -7.80 19.74
N THR A 496 -7.93 -7.37 19.13
CA THR A 496 -8.68 -6.18 19.59
C THR A 496 -9.39 -6.42 20.91
N ALA A 497 -9.73 -7.67 21.24
CA ALA A 497 -10.23 -8.03 22.55
C ALA A 497 -9.19 -7.82 23.67
N LEU A 498 -7.90 -7.64 23.37
CA LEU A 498 -6.86 -7.36 24.36
C LEU A 498 -6.62 -5.87 24.61
N LEU A 499 -7.21 -5.00 23.77
CA LEU A 499 -6.98 -3.56 23.81
C LEU A 499 -7.59 -2.90 25.05
N PRO A 500 -6.98 -1.80 25.53
CA PRO A 500 -7.53 -1.01 26.63
C PRO A 500 -8.91 -0.42 26.27
N ASN A 501 -9.71 -0.09 27.29
CA ASN A 501 -11.05 0.49 27.10
C ASN A 501 -11.01 2.01 26.88
N ASP A 502 -10.09 2.48 26.05
CA ASP A 502 -9.97 3.88 25.64
C ASP A 502 -10.83 4.19 24.40
N ALA A 503 -10.76 5.43 23.91
CA ALA A 503 -11.53 5.87 22.75
C ALA A 503 -11.19 5.07 21.47
N MET A 504 -9.95 4.59 21.33
CA MET A 504 -9.52 3.80 20.17
C MET A 504 -10.08 2.38 20.24
N GLY A 505 -9.92 1.71 21.40
CA GLY A 505 -10.50 0.39 21.65
C GLY A 505 -12.02 0.39 21.46
N GLN A 506 -12.72 1.43 21.94
CA GLN A 506 -14.16 1.60 21.71
C GLN A 506 -14.50 1.80 20.23
N SER A 507 -13.72 2.58 19.49
CA SER A 507 -13.93 2.79 18.06
C SER A 507 -13.75 1.50 17.25
N LEU A 508 -12.77 0.66 17.58
CA LEU A 508 -12.57 -0.63 16.92
C LEU A 508 -13.66 -1.63 17.30
N GLU A 509 -14.14 -1.60 18.54
CA GLU A 509 -15.26 -2.42 18.99
C GLU A 509 -16.56 -2.07 18.24
N GLN A 510 -16.81 -0.78 17.99
CA GLN A 510 -17.95 -0.34 17.19
C GLN A 510 -17.90 -0.90 15.76
N LEU A 511 -16.71 -1.01 15.16
CA LEU A 511 -16.56 -1.59 13.81
C LEU A 511 -16.94 -3.07 13.75
N LYS A 512 -16.80 -3.80 14.86
CA LYS A 512 -17.27 -5.20 14.91
C LYS A 512 -18.78 -5.26 14.73
N ALA A 513 -19.49 -4.45 15.51
CA ALA A 513 -20.95 -4.38 15.46
C ALA A 513 -21.46 -3.83 14.11
N ASP A 514 -20.83 -2.77 13.59
CA ASP A 514 -21.31 -2.07 12.39
C ASP A 514 -21.01 -2.80 11.08
N PHE A 515 -19.90 -3.56 11.03
CA PHE A 515 -19.38 -4.11 9.76
C PHE A 515 -18.95 -5.58 9.87
N ALA A 516 -18.09 -5.91 10.83
CA ALA A 516 -17.42 -7.21 10.82
C ALA A 516 -18.37 -8.38 11.10
N CYS A 517 -19.29 -8.24 12.06
CA CYS A 517 -20.28 -9.27 12.37
C CYS A 517 -21.24 -9.51 11.22
N GLU A 518 -21.68 -8.44 10.54
CA GLU A 518 -22.52 -8.55 9.34
C GLU A 518 -21.79 -9.30 8.21
N TRP A 519 -20.51 -8.97 7.99
CA TRP A 519 -19.68 -9.68 7.03
C TRP A 519 -19.54 -11.17 7.38
N LEU A 520 -19.29 -11.52 8.65
CA LEU A 520 -19.21 -12.91 9.10
C LEU A 520 -20.53 -13.67 8.92
N ASN A 521 -21.68 -13.03 9.16
CA ASN A 521 -22.99 -13.63 8.96
C ASN A 521 -23.26 -13.92 7.47
N GLN A 522 -22.85 -13.03 6.57
CA GLN A 522 -22.92 -13.28 5.12
C GLN A 522 -22.01 -14.46 4.72
N THR A 523 -20.82 -14.56 5.31
CA THR A 523 -19.92 -15.70 5.09
C THR A 523 -20.52 -17.02 5.59
N LEU A 524 -21.19 -17.03 6.75
CA LEU A 524 -21.90 -18.22 7.23
C LEU A 524 -23.00 -18.68 6.28
N ALA A 525 -23.63 -17.76 5.55
CA ALA A 525 -24.67 -18.08 4.57
C ALA A 525 -24.11 -18.61 3.24
N ALA A 526 -22.95 -18.10 2.78
CA ALA A 526 -22.41 -18.39 1.45
C ALA A 526 -21.20 -19.34 1.42
N HIS A 527 -20.36 -19.32 2.47
CA HIS A 527 -19.05 -20.01 2.56
C HIS A 527 -18.87 -20.67 3.93
N TYR A 528 -19.85 -21.47 4.34
CA TYR A 528 -19.90 -22.08 5.68
C TYR A 528 -18.73 -23.04 5.94
N GLU A 529 -18.31 -23.81 4.93
CA GLU A 529 -17.23 -24.78 5.09
C GLU A 529 -15.87 -24.08 5.28
N GLU A 530 -15.63 -22.97 4.58
CA GLU A 530 -14.45 -22.13 4.77
C GLU A 530 -14.44 -21.51 6.18
N PHE A 531 -15.60 -21.04 6.66
CA PHE A 531 -15.75 -20.52 8.02
C PHE A 531 -15.38 -21.58 9.07
N VAL A 532 -15.93 -22.79 8.96
CA VAL A 532 -15.63 -23.89 9.88
C VAL A 532 -14.16 -24.29 9.79
N ALA A 533 -13.62 -24.42 8.57
CA ALA A 533 -12.23 -24.79 8.35
C ALA A 533 -11.25 -23.87 9.09
N GLN A 534 -11.49 -22.55 9.06
CA GLN A 534 -10.63 -21.56 9.73
C GLN A 534 -10.70 -21.58 11.26
N LEU A 535 -11.69 -22.27 11.84
CA LEU A 535 -11.81 -22.46 13.29
C LEU A 535 -11.25 -23.80 13.79
N LEU A 536 -10.88 -24.72 12.89
CA LEU A 536 -10.35 -26.02 13.27
C LEU A 536 -8.88 -25.94 13.72
N PRO A 537 -8.47 -26.76 14.71
CA PRO A 537 -7.09 -26.77 15.19
C PRO A 537 -6.09 -27.25 14.12
N GLN A 538 -6.56 -27.97 13.10
CA GLN A 538 -5.73 -28.47 11.99
C GLN A 538 -5.12 -27.35 11.13
N GLN A 539 -5.70 -26.14 11.13
CA GLN A 539 -5.11 -24.99 10.46
C GLN A 539 -3.82 -24.48 11.15
N LEU A 540 -3.49 -25.02 12.32
CA LEU A 540 -2.33 -24.65 13.12
C LEU A 540 -1.12 -25.56 12.87
N GLU A 541 -1.24 -26.58 12.01
CA GLU A 541 -0.13 -27.48 11.71
C GLU A 541 1.01 -26.74 10.98
N PRO A 542 2.27 -26.84 11.44
CA PRO A 542 3.39 -26.13 10.82
C PRO A 542 3.65 -26.65 9.40
N CYS A 543 3.62 -25.74 8.43
CA CYS A 543 3.87 -26.05 7.02
C CYS A 543 5.36 -26.32 6.80
N GLY A 544 5.72 -27.59 6.56
CA GLY A 544 7.02 -27.99 6.01
C GLY A 544 8.23 -27.75 6.92
N SER A 545 8.44 -28.64 7.88
CA SER A 545 9.78 -28.87 8.46
C SER A 545 10.13 -30.34 8.30
N THR A 546 11.09 -30.63 7.41
CA THR A 546 11.73 -31.94 7.33
C THR A 546 12.34 -32.31 8.68
N ALA A 547 12.26 -33.59 8.98
CA ALA A 547 12.57 -34.18 10.26
C ALA A 547 13.98 -33.83 10.80
N GLU A 548 14.02 -33.78 12.13
CA GLU A 548 15.19 -34.02 13.01
C GLU A 548 15.95 -32.86 13.65
N ASP A 549 15.58 -31.59 13.46
CA ASP A 549 16.13 -30.50 14.29
C ASP A 549 15.06 -29.81 15.16
N ALA A 550 15.26 -29.88 16.48
CA ALA A 550 14.56 -29.18 17.58
C ALA A 550 13.15 -29.67 18.01
N ILE A 551 13.08 -30.87 18.61
CA ILE A 551 11.86 -31.44 19.24
C ILE A 551 11.23 -30.53 20.32
N TRP A 552 12.01 -29.68 21.00
CA TRP A 552 11.52 -28.74 22.02
C TRP A 552 10.96 -27.43 21.44
N ASP A 553 11.55 -26.93 20.36
CA ASP A 553 11.06 -25.73 19.67
C ASP A 553 9.73 -26.03 18.97
N VAL A 554 9.58 -27.22 18.37
CA VAL A 554 8.32 -27.63 17.72
C VAL A 554 7.16 -27.74 18.73
N ARG A 555 7.42 -28.23 19.95
CA ARG A 555 6.37 -28.35 20.99
C ARG A 555 5.94 -27.01 21.56
N SER A 556 6.88 -26.10 21.82
CA SER A 556 6.57 -24.77 22.34
C SER A 556 5.86 -23.89 21.31
N ILE A 557 6.27 -23.96 20.05
CA ILE A 557 5.60 -23.28 18.92
C ILE A 557 4.16 -23.79 18.78
N ARG A 558 3.97 -25.11 18.83
CA ARG A 558 2.65 -25.74 18.75
C ARG A 558 1.75 -25.34 19.92
N ARG A 559 2.27 -25.29 21.15
CA ARG A 559 1.53 -24.81 22.33
C ARG A 559 1.01 -23.38 22.14
N GLU A 560 1.85 -22.45 21.69
CA GLU A 560 1.44 -21.06 21.45
C GLU A 560 0.39 -20.98 20.33
N GLN A 561 0.54 -21.78 19.26
CA GLN A 561 -0.44 -21.85 18.18
C GLN A 561 -1.82 -22.32 18.66
N PHE A 562 -1.88 -23.34 19.53
CA PHE A 562 -3.13 -23.81 20.16
C PHE A 562 -3.77 -22.74 21.02
N ARG A 563 -2.97 -22.04 21.84
CA ARG A 563 -3.44 -20.92 22.65
C ARG A 563 -4.02 -19.79 21.79
N GLU A 564 -3.34 -19.42 20.71
CA GLU A 564 -3.82 -18.41 19.76
C GLU A 564 -5.14 -18.84 19.10
N GLY A 565 -5.29 -20.11 18.71
CA GLY A 565 -6.52 -20.61 18.12
C GLY A 565 -7.70 -20.65 19.09
N LEU A 566 -7.48 -21.02 20.36
CA LEU A 566 -8.51 -20.91 21.41
C LEU A 566 -8.90 -19.46 21.67
N ALA A 567 -7.93 -18.54 21.72
CA ALA A 567 -8.19 -17.12 21.90
C ALA A 567 -9.09 -16.55 20.79
N LYS A 568 -8.91 -16.98 19.53
CA LYS A 568 -9.80 -16.63 18.40
C LYS A 568 -11.23 -17.08 18.64
N LEU A 569 -11.43 -18.33 19.05
CA LEU A 569 -12.76 -18.88 19.34
C LEU A 569 -13.46 -18.10 20.45
N LEU A 570 -12.75 -17.87 21.56
CA LEU A 570 -13.29 -17.14 22.70
C LEU A 570 -13.60 -15.68 22.35
N ALA A 571 -12.81 -15.07 21.48
CA ALA A 571 -13.04 -13.70 21.03
C ALA A 571 -14.28 -13.55 20.14
N LEU A 572 -14.77 -14.61 19.49
CA LEU A 572 -15.98 -14.57 18.68
C LEU A 572 -17.26 -14.83 19.51
N ALA A 573 -17.14 -15.49 20.66
CA ALA A 573 -18.28 -15.91 21.47
C ALA A 573 -19.25 -14.78 21.91
N PRO A 574 -18.79 -13.54 22.24
CA PRO A 574 -19.68 -12.46 22.64
C PRO A 574 -20.61 -11.93 21.54
N TYR A 575 -20.34 -12.26 20.27
CA TYR A 575 -21.04 -11.68 19.12
C TYR A 575 -22.09 -12.63 18.51
N ASP A 576 -22.34 -13.79 19.14
CA ASP A 576 -23.29 -14.80 18.68
C ASP A 576 -23.10 -15.28 17.22
N VAL A 577 -21.91 -15.07 16.65
CA VAL A 577 -21.56 -15.52 15.28
C VAL A 577 -21.36 -17.04 15.25
N VAL A 578 -20.83 -17.64 16.32
CA VAL A 578 -20.61 -19.10 16.40
C VAL A 578 -21.88 -19.78 16.90
N SER A 579 -22.69 -20.28 15.97
CA SER A 579 -23.91 -21.02 16.27
C SER A 579 -23.64 -22.35 17.00
N LEU A 580 -24.67 -22.91 17.65
CA LEU A 580 -24.59 -24.25 18.25
C LEU A 580 -24.15 -25.32 17.23
N ASN A 581 -24.62 -25.23 15.98
CA ASN A 581 -24.23 -26.14 14.90
C ASN A 581 -22.72 -26.03 14.62
N THR A 582 -22.20 -24.81 14.59
CA THR A 582 -20.76 -24.54 14.39
C THR A 582 -19.93 -25.07 15.56
N TRP A 583 -20.35 -24.82 16.80
CA TRP A 583 -19.70 -25.39 18.00
C TRP A 583 -19.64 -26.92 17.94
N SER A 584 -20.73 -27.56 17.51
CA SER A 584 -20.82 -29.02 17.41
C SER A 584 -19.88 -29.63 16.37
N ARG A 585 -19.39 -28.85 15.39
CA ARG A 585 -18.38 -29.29 14.40
C ARG A 585 -16.96 -28.99 14.86
N VAL A 586 -16.73 -27.83 15.47
CA VAL A 586 -15.39 -27.33 15.80
C VAL A 586 -14.87 -27.92 17.12
N MET A 587 -15.69 -27.93 18.17
CA MET A 587 -15.24 -28.28 19.52
C MET A 587 -14.79 -29.74 19.68
N PRO A 588 -15.40 -30.75 19.02
CA PRO A 588 -14.87 -32.12 19.01
C PRO A 588 -13.42 -32.23 18.59
N SER A 589 -13.02 -31.51 17.53
CA SER A 589 -11.66 -31.51 17.01
C SER A 589 -10.69 -30.84 17.98
N TRP A 590 -11.12 -29.74 18.63
CA TRP A 590 -10.33 -29.09 19.67
C TRP A 590 -10.12 -30.00 20.88
N LEU A 591 -11.17 -30.63 21.40
CA LEU A 591 -11.05 -31.56 22.52
C LEU A 591 -10.14 -32.75 22.18
N HIS A 592 -10.26 -33.32 20.98
CA HIS A 592 -9.36 -34.37 20.53
C HIS A 592 -7.89 -33.91 20.49
N ALA A 593 -7.63 -32.71 19.98
CA ALA A 593 -6.29 -32.14 19.91
C ALA A 593 -5.72 -31.80 21.30
N LEU A 594 -6.52 -31.24 22.21
CA LEU A 594 -6.14 -30.98 23.60
C LEU A 594 -5.74 -32.27 24.34
N ASN A 595 -6.43 -33.38 24.08
CA ASN A 595 -6.12 -34.69 24.67
C ASN A 595 -4.79 -35.28 24.18
N THR A 596 -4.41 -34.99 22.94
CA THR A 596 -3.23 -35.58 22.30
C THR A 596 -1.96 -34.76 22.53
N GLU A 597 -2.08 -33.46 22.81
CA GLU A 597 -0.92 -32.53 22.79
C GLU A 597 -0.37 -32.08 24.16
N LEU A 598 -0.85 -32.63 25.30
CA LEU A 598 -0.27 -32.41 26.65
C LEU A 598 -0.03 -30.92 26.99
N LEU A 599 -1.09 -30.12 26.99
CA LEU A 599 -1.06 -28.75 27.55
C LEU A 599 -1.03 -28.80 29.10
N ASP A 600 -0.34 -27.85 29.73
CA ASP A 600 -0.24 -27.75 31.20
C ASP A 600 -1.56 -27.23 31.83
N GLU A 601 -1.86 -27.66 33.07
CA GLU A 601 -3.15 -27.46 33.79
C GLU A 601 -3.60 -25.99 33.95
N GLU A 602 -2.68 -25.02 34.01
CA GLU A 602 -3.02 -23.60 34.23
C GLU A 602 -3.60 -22.90 32.98
N GLU A 603 -3.34 -23.40 31.77
CA GLU A 603 -3.75 -22.75 30.51
C GLU A 603 -5.16 -23.16 30.05
N LEU A 604 -5.69 -24.27 30.57
CA LEU A 604 -7.04 -24.79 30.27
C LEU A 604 -8.15 -24.15 31.10
N LEU A 605 -7.79 -23.35 32.11
CA LEU A 605 -8.75 -22.66 32.98
C LEU A 605 -9.60 -21.58 32.26
N GLU A 606 -9.24 -21.20 31.02
CA GLU A 606 -9.90 -20.13 30.25
C GLU A 606 -11.17 -20.60 29.49
N LEU A 607 -11.45 -21.90 29.38
CA LEU A 607 -12.63 -22.48 28.71
C LEU A 607 -13.91 -22.49 29.60
N LYS A 608 -13.96 -21.71 30.68
CA LYS A 608 -15.09 -21.69 31.64
C LYS A 608 -16.31 -20.89 31.14
N ALA A 609 -16.75 -21.10 29.91
CA ALA A 609 -18.01 -20.54 29.42
C ALA A 609 -19.11 -21.61 29.42
N HIS A 610 -20.16 -21.38 30.21
CA HIS A 610 -21.39 -22.19 30.29
C HIS A 610 -21.96 -22.65 28.93
N ARG A 611 -21.80 -21.85 27.85
CA ARG A 611 -22.22 -22.19 26.48
C ARG A 611 -21.42 -23.31 25.83
N LEU A 612 -20.21 -23.63 26.31
CA LEU A 612 -19.39 -24.74 25.81
C LEU A 612 -20.00 -26.11 26.08
N PHE A 613 -20.91 -26.26 27.04
CA PHE A 613 -21.46 -27.58 27.37
C PHE A 613 -22.76 -27.91 26.62
N GLU A 614 -23.42 -26.93 25.99
CA GLU A 614 -24.70 -27.15 25.30
C GLU A 614 -24.58 -28.13 24.13
N PHE A 615 -23.46 -28.15 23.41
CA PHE A 615 -23.26 -29.13 22.34
C PHE A 615 -23.08 -30.55 22.90
N ILE A 616 -22.48 -30.69 24.09
CA ILE A 616 -22.33 -31.97 24.80
C ILE A 616 -23.71 -32.46 25.24
N VAL A 617 -24.54 -31.57 25.80
CA VAL A 617 -25.95 -31.86 26.16
C VAL A 617 -26.71 -32.36 24.93
N SER A 618 -26.59 -31.66 23.80
CA SER A 618 -27.26 -32.06 22.54
C SER A 618 -26.82 -33.42 22.01
N ARG A 619 -25.56 -33.82 22.24
CA ARG A 619 -25.01 -35.12 21.77
C ARG A 619 -25.32 -36.25 22.75
N LEU A 620 -25.37 -35.98 24.04
CA LEU A 620 -25.84 -36.91 25.07
C LEU A 620 -27.32 -37.27 24.90
N ASN A 621 -28.12 -36.32 24.41
CA ASN A 621 -29.54 -36.54 24.10
C ASN A 621 -29.78 -37.14 22.71
N ASN A 622 -28.74 -37.61 22.03
CA ASN A 622 -28.83 -38.28 20.73
C ASN A 622 -29.14 -39.78 20.93
N ASP A 623 -29.85 -40.39 19.98
CA ASP A 623 -30.22 -41.80 19.98
C ASP A 623 -29.10 -42.74 19.46
N ALA A 624 -28.06 -42.18 18.84
CA ALA A 624 -26.89 -42.92 18.38
C ALA A 624 -25.85 -43.16 19.50
N TYR A 625 -25.59 -44.43 19.80
CA TYR A 625 -24.62 -44.87 20.82
C TYR A 625 -23.22 -44.23 20.64
N ASP A 626 -22.72 -44.15 19.40
CA ASP A 626 -21.40 -43.57 19.11
C ASP A 626 -21.32 -42.07 19.43
N GLU A 627 -22.43 -41.34 19.34
CA GLU A 627 -22.49 -39.91 19.65
C GLU A 627 -22.54 -39.66 21.16
N VAL A 628 -23.26 -40.50 21.89
CA VAL A 628 -23.30 -40.49 23.35
C VAL A 628 -21.92 -40.86 23.92
N LEU A 629 -21.25 -41.88 23.38
CA LEU A 629 -19.94 -42.32 23.83
C LEU A 629 -18.88 -41.21 23.67
N LYS A 630 -18.84 -40.55 22.50
CA LYS A 630 -17.95 -39.40 22.26
C LYS A 630 -18.20 -38.26 23.24
N ALA A 631 -19.46 -37.97 23.56
CA ALA A 631 -19.81 -36.92 24.51
C ALA A 631 -19.35 -37.25 25.94
N ILE A 632 -19.42 -38.52 26.34
CA ILE A 632 -18.88 -39.00 27.62
C ILE A 632 -17.35 -38.91 27.63
N ASP A 633 -16.67 -39.30 26.54
CA ASP A 633 -15.21 -39.17 26.41
C ASP A 633 -14.76 -37.71 26.52
N TRP A 634 -15.52 -36.77 25.95
CA TRP A 634 -15.28 -35.34 26.09
C TRP A 634 -15.51 -34.84 27.51
N LEU A 635 -16.58 -35.26 28.20
CA LEU A 635 -16.78 -34.92 29.61
C LEU A 635 -15.65 -35.46 30.49
N HIS A 636 -15.25 -36.70 30.25
CA HIS A 636 -14.12 -37.32 30.94
C HIS A 636 -12.85 -36.51 30.70
N LEU A 637 -12.56 -36.16 29.45
CA LEU A 637 -11.42 -35.32 29.10
C LEU A 637 -11.47 -33.96 29.81
N LEU A 638 -12.60 -33.24 29.75
CA LEU A 638 -12.82 -31.94 30.38
C LEU A 638 -12.59 -32.00 31.90
N THR A 639 -13.01 -33.08 32.54
CA THR A 639 -12.72 -33.30 33.97
C THR A 639 -11.27 -33.69 34.26
N ARG A 640 -10.56 -34.35 33.33
CA ARG A 640 -9.13 -34.66 33.48
C ARG A 640 -8.23 -33.45 33.31
N ILE A 641 -8.66 -32.48 32.52
CA ILE A 641 -7.99 -31.18 32.32
C ILE A 641 -8.47 -30.11 33.30
N ASP A 642 -9.03 -30.51 34.44
CA ASP A 642 -9.44 -29.66 35.57
C ASP A 642 -10.42 -28.51 35.24
N ILE A 643 -11.17 -28.63 34.13
CA ILE A 643 -12.30 -27.73 33.86
C ILE A 643 -13.43 -28.07 34.82
N ARG A 644 -13.70 -27.14 35.75
CA ARG A 644 -14.78 -27.28 36.73
C ARG A 644 -16.14 -27.20 36.04
N ILE A 645 -16.80 -28.34 35.93
CA ILE A 645 -18.19 -28.43 35.49
C ILE A 645 -19.09 -28.42 36.73
N SER A 646 -20.16 -27.62 36.73
CA SER A 646 -21.13 -27.66 37.82
C SER A 646 -21.72 -29.06 37.96
N LEU A 647 -21.78 -29.58 39.18
CA LEU A 647 -22.38 -30.88 39.46
C LEU A 647 -23.86 -30.90 39.03
N ASP A 648 -24.58 -29.79 39.20
CA ASP A 648 -25.98 -29.66 38.79
C ASP A 648 -26.13 -29.84 37.28
N LEU A 649 -25.23 -29.25 36.50
CA LEU A 649 -25.21 -29.36 35.04
C LEU A 649 -24.87 -30.80 34.60
N LEU A 650 -23.91 -31.46 35.26
CA LEU A 650 -23.58 -32.87 34.99
C LEU A 650 -24.77 -33.79 35.27
N LEU A 651 -25.45 -33.59 36.40
CA LEU A 651 -26.61 -34.38 36.77
C LEU A 651 -27.77 -34.16 35.79
N GLU A 652 -27.98 -32.93 35.33
CA GLU A 652 -28.97 -32.60 34.29
C GLU A 652 -28.64 -33.26 32.94
N MET A 653 -27.37 -33.21 32.52
CA MET A 653 -26.86 -33.87 31.31
C MET A 653 -27.05 -35.38 31.33
N PHE A 654 -26.68 -36.04 32.43
CA PHE A 654 -26.78 -37.50 32.57
C PHE A 654 -28.21 -37.99 32.77
N SER A 655 -29.03 -37.27 33.53
CA SER A 655 -30.44 -37.65 33.73
C SER A 655 -31.27 -37.60 32.44
N SER A 656 -30.94 -36.68 31.53
CA SER A 656 -31.57 -36.58 30.22
C SER A 656 -31.17 -37.72 29.27
N SER A 657 -29.91 -38.17 29.34
CA SER A 657 -29.37 -39.24 28.48
C SER A 657 -29.71 -40.66 28.97
N LEU A 658 -29.91 -40.85 30.29
CA LEU A 658 -30.34 -42.12 30.89
C LEU A 658 -31.73 -42.59 30.43
N GLN A 659 -32.54 -41.71 29.83
CA GLN A 659 -33.87 -42.06 29.31
C GLN A 659 -33.80 -42.99 28.07
N TRP A 660 -32.65 -43.03 27.39
CA TRP A 660 -32.46 -43.77 26.13
C TRP A 660 -31.68 -45.08 26.31
N LEU A 661 -31.05 -45.28 27.47
CA LEU A 661 -30.33 -46.51 27.77
C LEU A 661 -31.34 -47.65 28.02
N PRO A 662 -31.12 -48.84 27.42
CA PRO A 662 -32.01 -49.98 27.68
C PRO A 662 -32.02 -50.29 29.18
N PRO A 663 -33.19 -50.67 29.74
CA PRO A 663 -33.28 -50.98 31.15
C PRO A 663 -32.27 -52.08 31.50
N PRO A 664 -31.64 -52.02 32.69
CA PRO A 664 -30.68 -53.02 33.10
C PRO A 664 -31.32 -54.41 32.99
N LEU A 665 -30.66 -55.32 32.29
CA LEU A 665 -31.11 -56.71 32.16
C LEU A 665 -31.38 -57.26 33.57
N PRO A 666 -32.55 -57.88 33.82
CA PRO A 666 -32.89 -58.37 35.14
C PRO A 666 -31.83 -59.38 35.59
N ALA A 667 -31.32 -59.16 36.80
CA ALA A 667 -30.34 -60.04 37.43
C ALA A 667 -30.97 -61.41 37.73
N SER A 668 -30.94 -62.31 36.74
CA SER A 668 -31.28 -63.71 36.95
C SER A 668 -30.67 -64.58 35.85
N THR A 669 -29.44 -65.06 36.08
CA THR A 669 -29.06 -66.46 35.79
C THR A 669 -27.74 -66.76 36.49
N GLN A 670 -27.88 -67.44 37.63
CA GLN A 670 -27.02 -68.48 38.21
C GLN A 670 -25.52 -68.48 37.89
N PHE A 671 -24.73 -68.31 38.95
CA PHE A 671 -23.42 -68.92 39.09
C PHE A 671 -23.53 -70.45 38.90
N ASP A 672 -23.24 -70.94 37.70
CA ASP A 672 -22.91 -72.35 37.48
C ASP A 672 -21.42 -72.45 37.10
N GLN A 673 -20.64 -72.90 38.09
CA GLN A 673 -19.44 -73.74 38.01
C GLN A 673 -18.44 -73.45 36.86
N CYS A 674 -17.35 -72.75 37.21
CA CYS A 674 -16.07 -72.91 36.52
C CYS A 674 -15.61 -74.38 36.60
N PRO A 675 -15.24 -75.04 35.48
CA PRO A 675 -14.40 -76.23 35.56
C PRO A 675 -12.96 -75.80 35.90
N GLU A 676 -12.39 -76.40 36.95
CA GLU A 676 -10.97 -76.30 37.27
C GLU A 676 -10.09 -76.79 36.10
N PRO A 677 -8.95 -76.14 35.81
CA PRO A 677 -7.93 -76.70 34.92
C PRO A 677 -7.19 -77.85 35.63
N PRO A 678 -6.76 -78.91 34.91
CA PRO A 678 -6.03 -79.99 35.54
C PRO A 678 -4.65 -79.53 36.01
N LEU A 679 -4.32 -79.89 37.24
CA LEU A 679 -2.99 -79.81 37.84
C LEU A 679 -2.07 -80.89 37.24
N GLY A 680 -0.99 -80.44 36.60
CA GLY A 680 0.36 -81.04 36.66
C GLY A 680 0.69 -82.22 35.74
N GLU A 681 1.68 -82.02 34.85
CA GLU A 681 3.05 -82.56 34.97
C GLU A 681 4.05 -81.66 34.24
#